data_AF-A0A7V5KQA1-F1
#
_entry.id   AF-A0A7V5KQA1-F1
#
_cell.length_a   1.000
_cell.length_b   1.000
_cell.length_c   1.000
_cell.angle_alpha   90.00
_cell.angle_beta   90.00
_cell.angle_gamma   90.00
#
_symmetry.space_group_name_H-M   'P 1'
#
loop_
_entity.id
_entity.type
_entity.pdbx_description
1 polymer ?
#
loop_
_entity_poly.entity_id
_entity_poly.type
_entity_poly.pdbx_seq_one_letter_code
_entity_poly.pdbx_strand_id
1 'polypeptide(L)'
;MAVLPEHNRQRIFTLIAFFLAILLIIASATLEVIKFHIRSSLREQWSILERQIATEAAHESVLRFQRLQEQLQERLRTSIEKTHLSDIVQSDSVPSPELFDAAERMRGDASESVEILSTMLEGSVIAWAGRTIDVPHEPLAAVRDGKSASFIDVGAINTYLVVLLPVGAPSSLYRFAALLAVPIEINYPIANRFVRGRHFSREVSEELGADVRFVFRNVALPAADSSSIVLPLKGLSGKQLGHVEVSPPPYEVYVESQQDRIGNIEAVLLSIAALILSFLSARRILILPSVATRSVLLLFDLWALRIIWLLNDFPFNIVVRELGDPSFFASRFAFGLARSPGDFLLTSLAFVTSAALCAREFLSGKFLLATTKPSALIKILGVPLGLIVGGSLFWGWRGIVAAVKSAVMDSTLDYGNSASLLFSAPEAAVVISLIGLVLGFLLVVGIIIQSLRSVLFDNETVKTHQVVVLGFMPIIGGMVGWWISPQPLMGWYVALLLLIFVMLVSILFTRVRILVWCFVSVITSAFIVGSFLAREQVIRTQQRIELLASNYTKSQDTWLTYLVQEVLRSAESSAIKEIMSGSNMSTTDEERSILAFLVWAQSVLGKQGYGAAIKIYNADKQVVSQFAIGRQSKSVSPLLSNTVRQPTVWVAVEHRAKVYLGVAPIKGANGEILGYVGVAVPSSVPLPFSGGVPEPLLSELSVTRLDPLFNLRVERSIDLRQEGDSSASLHRELTKA
;
A
#
# COMPACT_ATOMS: atom_id res chain seq x y z
N MET A 1 8.12 7.94 61.52
CA MET A 1 7.95 6.89 60.49
C MET A 1 9.14 5.94 60.56
N ALA A 2 8.96 4.74 61.11
CA ALA A 2 10.05 3.77 61.23
C ALA A 2 10.45 3.25 59.84
N VAL A 3 11.70 3.48 59.44
CA VAL A 3 12.26 2.99 58.18
C VAL A 3 12.40 1.48 58.30
N LEU A 4 11.49 0.72 57.66
CA LEU A 4 11.63 -0.73 57.52
C LEU A 4 13.03 -1.07 56.97
N PRO A 5 13.73 -2.09 57.51
CA PRO A 5 15.05 -2.49 57.02
C PRO A 5 15.00 -2.82 55.52
N GLU A 6 16.03 -2.44 54.76
CA GLU A 6 16.05 -2.53 53.28
C GLU A 6 15.69 -3.93 52.76
N HIS A 7 16.12 -4.97 53.47
CA HIS A 7 15.82 -6.36 53.13
C HIS A 7 14.31 -6.69 53.19
N ASN A 8 13.55 -6.08 54.12
CA ASN A 8 12.09 -6.23 54.16
C ASN A 8 11.41 -5.50 53.00
N ARG A 9 11.94 -4.33 52.59
CA ARG A 9 11.42 -3.59 51.42
C ARG A 9 11.57 -4.38 50.14
N GLN A 10 12.72 -5.03 49.92
CA GLN A 10 12.95 -5.85 48.74
C GLN A 10 12.03 -7.08 48.69
N ARG A 11 11.83 -7.77 49.82
CA ARG A 11 10.90 -8.91 49.90
C ARG A 11 9.47 -8.51 49.58
N ILE A 12 8.99 -7.41 50.19
CA ILE A 12 7.66 -6.86 49.93
C ILE A 12 7.50 -6.52 48.45
N PHE A 13 8.48 -5.82 47.85
CA PHE A 13 8.45 -5.50 46.42
C PHE A 13 8.38 -6.75 45.53
N THR A 14 9.19 -7.78 45.81
CA THR A 14 9.12 -9.03 45.01
C THR A 14 7.78 -9.75 45.15
N LEU A 15 7.16 -9.72 46.34
CA LEU A 15 5.87 -10.35 46.59
C LEU A 15 4.75 -9.59 45.87
N ILE A 16 4.77 -8.26 45.92
CA ILE A 16 3.81 -7.41 45.19
C ILE A 16 3.93 -7.63 43.68
N ALA A 17 5.15 -7.61 43.13
CA ALA A 17 5.38 -7.81 41.71
C ALA A 17 4.94 -9.23 41.25
N PHE A 18 5.20 -10.26 42.06
CA PHE A 18 4.76 -11.62 41.78
C PHE A 18 3.23 -11.75 41.82
N PHE A 19 2.59 -11.16 42.83
CA PHE A 19 1.13 -11.12 42.92
C PHE A 19 0.50 -10.38 41.74
N LEU A 20 1.10 -9.26 41.32
CA LEU A 20 0.68 -8.52 40.13
C LEU A 20 0.80 -9.37 38.85
N ALA A 21 1.90 -10.10 38.66
CA ALA A 21 2.05 -10.99 37.52
C ALA A 21 0.99 -12.10 37.50
N ILE A 22 0.68 -12.70 38.66
CA ILE A 22 -0.41 -13.69 38.78
C ILE A 22 -1.76 -13.06 38.45
N LEU A 23 -2.05 -11.86 38.96
CA LEU A 23 -3.30 -11.15 38.67
C LEU A 23 -3.45 -10.89 37.17
N LEU A 24 -2.39 -10.50 36.47
CA LEU A 24 -2.39 -10.30 35.03
C LEU A 24 -2.63 -11.60 34.24
N ILE A 25 -2.04 -12.71 34.69
CA ILE A 25 -2.28 -14.05 34.08
C ILE A 25 -3.74 -14.48 34.30
N ILE A 26 -4.28 -14.30 35.51
CA ILE A 26 -5.68 -14.59 35.80
C ILE A 26 -6.59 -13.72 34.92
N ALA A 27 -6.29 -12.43 34.79
CA ALA A 27 -7.04 -11.51 33.92
C ALA A 27 -7.02 -11.99 32.45
N SER A 28 -5.86 -12.39 31.91
CA SER A 28 -5.77 -12.99 30.58
C SER A 28 -6.61 -14.26 30.45
N ALA A 29 -6.52 -15.18 31.42
CA ALA A 29 -7.32 -16.41 31.41
C ALA A 29 -8.84 -16.11 31.45
N THR A 30 -9.26 -15.06 32.18
CA THR A 30 -10.66 -14.63 32.17
C THR A 30 -11.09 -14.04 30.81
N LEU A 31 -10.20 -13.35 30.10
CA LEU A 31 -10.49 -12.85 28.75
C LEU A 31 -10.70 -13.99 27.75
N GLU A 32 -9.96 -15.08 27.85
CA GLU A 32 -10.15 -16.25 26.98
C GLU A 32 -11.51 -16.93 27.22
N VAL A 33 -11.94 -17.04 28.48
CA VAL A 33 -13.31 -17.50 28.83
C VAL A 33 -14.36 -16.53 28.26
N ILE A 34 -14.10 -15.22 28.33
CA ILE A 34 -14.97 -14.19 27.74
C ILE A 34 -15.04 -14.34 26.22
N LYS A 35 -13.94 -14.61 25.49
CA LYS A 35 -13.96 -14.84 24.04
C LYS A 35 -14.85 -16.02 23.67
N PHE A 36 -14.75 -17.12 24.41
CA PHE A 36 -15.60 -18.29 24.22
C PHE A 36 -17.08 -17.95 24.44
N HIS A 37 -17.39 -17.23 25.52
CA HIS A 37 -18.76 -16.82 25.84
C HIS A 37 -19.33 -15.80 24.84
N ILE A 38 -18.52 -14.86 24.35
CA ILE A 38 -18.89 -13.89 23.31
C ILE A 38 -19.25 -14.62 22.03
N ARG A 39 -18.49 -15.62 21.61
CA ARG A 39 -18.81 -16.39 20.40
C ARG A 39 -20.18 -17.08 20.53
N SER A 40 -20.47 -17.71 21.66
CA SER A 40 -21.77 -18.35 21.90
C SER A 40 -22.91 -17.33 21.99
N SER A 41 -22.72 -16.24 22.75
CA SER A 41 -23.74 -15.20 22.96
C SER A 41 -24.05 -14.44 21.67
N LEU A 42 -23.02 -14.08 20.89
CA LEU A 42 -23.19 -13.46 19.58
C LEU A 42 -23.91 -14.39 18.62
N ARG A 43 -23.69 -15.70 18.67
CA ARG A 43 -24.41 -16.64 17.80
C ARG A 43 -25.91 -16.64 18.06
N GLU A 44 -26.32 -16.57 19.33
CA GLU A 44 -27.73 -16.55 19.73
C GLU A 44 -28.40 -15.21 19.41
N GLN A 45 -27.66 -14.10 19.54
CA GLN A 45 -28.19 -12.74 19.36
C GLN A 45 -27.90 -12.14 17.98
N TRP A 46 -27.23 -12.87 17.08
CA TRP A 46 -26.71 -12.34 15.83
C TRP A 46 -27.78 -11.65 15.01
N SER A 47 -28.96 -12.26 14.85
CA SER A 47 -30.04 -11.69 14.03
C SER A 47 -30.55 -10.34 14.53
N ILE A 48 -30.48 -10.09 15.85
CA ILE A 48 -30.86 -8.82 16.47
C ILE A 48 -29.70 -7.82 16.30
N LEU A 49 -28.48 -8.25 16.60
CA LEU A 49 -27.28 -7.42 16.55
C LEU A 49 -26.95 -6.98 15.12
N GLU A 50 -27.10 -7.87 14.15
CA GLU A 50 -26.92 -7.65 12.72
C GLU A 50 -27.78 -6.47 12.25
N ARG A 51 -29.08 -6.50 12.57
CA ARG A 51 -30.01 -5.41 12.27
C ARG A 51 -29.65 -4.14 13.00
N GLN A 52 -29.24 -4.23 14.27
CA GLN A 52 -28.85 -3.07 15.06
C GLN A 52 -27.60 -2.38 14.47
N ILE A 53 -26.57 -3.15 14.14
CA ILE A 53 -25.33 -2.66 13.53
C ILE A 53 -25.63 -2.02 12.17
N ALA A 54 -26.39 -2.70 11.31
CA ALA A 54 -26.76 -2.16 10.00
C ALA A 54 -27.61 -0.88 10.14
N THR A 55 -28.51 -0.82 11.12
CA THR A 55 -29.33 0.37 11.39
C THR A 55 -28.49 1.53 11.90
N GLU A 56 -27.60 1.29 12.86
CA GLU A 56 -26.70 2.31 13.41
C GLU A 56 -25.76 2.85 12.33
N ALA A 57 -25.14 1.96 11.55
CA ALA A 57 -24.29 2.32 10.43
C ALA A 57 -25.07 3.09 9.34
N ALA A 58 -26.32 2.72 9.05
CA ALA A 58 -27.16 3.45 8.11
C ALA A 58 -27.49 4.88 8.61
N HIS A 59 -27.84 5.03 9.89
CA HIS A 59 -28.11 6.35 10.48
C HIS A 59 -26.87 7.24 10.48
N GLU A 60 -25.72 6.70 10.91
CA GLU A 60 -24.46 7.45 10.90
C GLU A 60 -24.03 7.82 9.46
N SER A 61 -24.29 6.95 8.48
CA SER A 61 -24.04 7.24 7.06
C SER A 61 -24.89 8.41 6.55
N VAL A 62 -26.19 8.43 6.87
CA VAL A 62 -27.09 9.56 6.54
C VAL A 62 -26.58 10.84 7.19
N LEU A 63 -26.20 10.78 8.46
CA LEU A 63 -25.75 11.94 9.22
C LEU A 63 -24.41 12.48 8.68
N ARG A 64 -23.48 11.60 8.26
CA ARG A 64 -22.23 12.00 7.59
C ARG A 64 -22.50 12.67 6.25
N PHE A 65 -23.45 12.16 5.47
CA PHE A 65 -23.86 12.80 4.22
C PHE A 65 -24.48 14.19 4.47
N GLN A 66 -25.26 14.36 5.56
CA GLN A 66 -25.78 15.68 5.97
C GLN A 66 -24.65 16.63 6.38
N ARG A 67 -23.71 16.18 7.22
CA ARG A 67 -22.52 16.97 7.59
C ARG A 67 -21.73 17.40 6.35
N LEU A 68 -21.59 16.53 5.35
CA LEU A 68 -20.92 16.87 4.08
C LEU A 68 -21.65 18.00 3.34
N GLN A 69 -22.98 17.94 3.25
CA GLN A 69 -23.79 19.01 2.65
C GLN A 69 -23.62 20.34 3.39
N GLU A 70 -23.68 20.31 4.73
CA GLU A 70 -23.49 21.50 5.59
C GLU A 70 -22.08 22.10 5.43
N GLN A 71 -21.05 21.26 5.38
CA GLN A 71 -19.67 21.69 5.14
C GLN A 71 -19.51 22.34 3.77
N LEU A 72 -20.12 21.78 2.71
CA LEU A 72 -20.08 22.38 1.38
C LEU A 72 -20.87 23.69 1.31
N GLN A 73 -22.01 23.76 1.99
CA GLN A 73 -22.81 24.99 2.11
C GLN A 73 -22.01 26.09 2.80
N GLU A 74 -21.39 25.80 3.93
CA GLU A 74 -20.61 26.79 4.68
C GLU A 74 -19.35 27.22 3.93
N ARG A 75 -18.70 26.28 3.24
CA ARG A 75 -17.57 26.57 2.35
C ARG A 75 -17.99 27.49 1.19
N LEU A 76 -19.12 27.22 0.55
CA LEU A 76 -19.64 28.07 -0.52
C LEU A 76 -19.99 29.48 0.02
N ARG A 77 -20.66 29.57 1.17
CA ARG A 77 -20.97 30.84 1.84
C ARG A 77 -19.72 31.66 2.13
N THR A 78 -18.72 31.05 2.77
CA THR A 78 -17.43 31.67 3.07
C THR A 78 -16.74 32.15 1.78
N SER A 79 -16.88 31.40 0.68
CA SER A 79 -16.25 31.75 -0.60
C SER A 79 -16.97 32.91 -1.29
N ILE A 80 -18.31 32.98 -1.20
CA ILE A 80 -19.13 34.14 -1.65
C ILE A 80 -18.70 35.40 -0.90
N GLU A 81 -18.53 35.32 0.42
CA GLU A 81 -18.10 36.45 1.26
C GLU A 81 -16.68 36.91 0.92
N LYS A 82 -15.71 36.00 0.84
CA LYS A 82 -14.31 36.32 0.54
C LYS A 82 -14.09 36.90 -0.85
N THR A 83 -14.92 36.51 -1.82
CA THR A 83 -14.83 37.03 -3.19
C THR A 83 -15.64 38.30 -3.41
N HIS A 84 -16.35 38.79 -2.39
CA HIS A 84 -17.25 39.94 -2.50
C HIS A 84 -18.29 39.76 -3.63
N LEU A 85 -18.70 38.51 -3.90
CA LEU A 85 -19.56 38.19 -5.04
C LEU A 85 -20.91 38.94 -4.95
N SER A 86 -21.43 39.10 -3.73
CA SER A 86 -22.66 39.87 -3.47
C SER A 86 -22.56 41.34 -3.90
N ASP A 87 -21.36 41.94 -3.83
CA ASP A 87 -21.12 43.34 -4.21
C ASP A 87 -20.97 43.47 -5.72
N ILE A 88 -20.22 42.54 -6.34
CA ILE A 88 -20.00 42.48 -7.80
C ILE A 88 -21.33 42.39 -8.54
N VAL A 89 -22.21 41.49 -8.08
CA VAL A 89 -23.50 41.18 -8.68
C VAL A 89 -24.54 42.31 -8.51
N GLN A 90 -24.35 43.22 -7.55
CA GLN A 90 -25.23 44.38 -7.33
C GLN A 90 -24.88 45.59 -8.20
N SER A 91 -23.71 45.62 -8.83
CA SER A 91 -23.36 46.68 -9.78
C SER A 91 -24.16 46.49 -11.08
N ASP A 92 -25.03 47.43 -11.45
CA ASP A 92 -25.90 47.33 -12.64
C ASP A 92 -25.14 47.23 -13.99
N SER A 93 -23.80 47.31 -13.96
CA SER A 93 -22.90 47.22 -15.10
C SER A 93 -21.84 46.14 -14.86
N VAL A 94 -22.24 44.87 -14.69
CA VAL A 94 -21.29 43.79 -14.39
C VAL A 94 -20.39 43.51 -15.60
N PRO A 95 -19.06 43.76 -15.54
CA PRO A 95 -18.17 43.25 -16.57
C PRO A 95 -17.99 41.74 -16.35
N SER A 96 -18.27 40.97 -17.41
CA SER A 96 -18.16 39.51 -17.44
C SER A 96 -16.87 38.92 -16.82
N PRO A 97 -15.66 39.51 -16.97
CA PRO A 97 -14.42 38.93 -16.44
C PRO A 97 -14.36 38.79 -14.91
N GLU A 98 -14.92 39.73 -14.15
CA GLU A 98 -14.81 39.71 -12.67
C GLU A 98 -15.61 38.55 -12.05
N LEU A 99 -16.73 38.16 -12.67
CA LEU A 99 -17.51 37.00 -12.25
C LEU A 99 -16.79 35.68 -12.55
N PHE A 100 -16.09 35.58 -13.69
CA PHE A 100 -15.27 34.40 -14.01
C PHE A 100 -14.09 34.26 -13.05
N ASP A 101 -13.41 35.36 -12.73
CA ASP A 101 -12.33 35.37 -11.73
C ASP A 101 -12.84 35.00 -10.33
N ALA A 102 -14.04 35.47 -9.95
CA ALA A 102 -14.68 35.08 -8.70
C ALA A 102 -14.99 33.58 -8.67
N ALA A 103 -15.63 33.04 -9.72
CA ALA A 103 -15.93 31.61 -9.83
C ALA A 103 -14.66 30.75 -9.74
N GLU A 104 -13.58 31.16 -10.42
CA GLU A 104 -12.30 30.44 -10.40
C GLU A 104 -11.62 30.49 -9.02
N ARG A 105 -11.72 31.60 -8.27
CA ARG A 105 -11.20 31.71 -6.90
C ARG A 105 -12.02 30.92 -5.87
N MET A 106 -13.31 30.75 -6.11
CA MET A 106 -14.19 29.94 -5.25
C MET A 106 -13.94 28.44 -5.41
N ARG A 107 -13.43 28.02 -6.57
CA ARG A 107 -13.03 26.64 -6.85
C ARG A 107 -11.78 26.28 -6.03
N GLY A 108 -11.86 25.25 -5.19
CA GLY A 108 -10.71 24.81 -4.38
C GLY A 108 -9.92 23.66 -4.99
N ASP A 109 -10.56 22.81 -5.79
CA ASP A 109 -9.89 21.80 -6.61
C ASP A 109 -10.43 21.84 -8.05
N ALA A 110 -9.62 21.44 -9.01
CA ALA A 110 -9.99 21.45 -10.42
C ALA A 110 -11.08 20.42 -10.80
N SER A 111 -11.34 19.42 -9.96
CA SER A 111 -12.46 18.50 -10.14
C SER A 111 -13.79 19.08 -9.66
N GLU A 112 -13.77 20.20 -8.93
CA GLU A 112 -14.97 20.91 -8.51
C GLU A 112 -15.43 21.85 -9.62
N SER A 113 -16.73 22.11 -9.66
CA SER A 113 -17.32 23.11 -10.57
C SER A 113 -18.06 24.17 -9.77
N VAL A 114 -17.85 25.43 -10.14
CA VAL A 114 -18.53 26.59 -9.55
C VAL A 114 -19.26 27.34 -10.64
N GLU A 115 -20.52 27.65 -10.42
CA GLU A 115 -21.34 28.42 -11.37
C GLU A 115 -22.07 29.56 -10.68
N ILE A 116 -22.24 30.65 -11.41
CA ILE A 116 -23.04 31.80 -11.01
C ILE A 116 -24.21 31.87 -11.99
N LEU A 117 -25.42 31.70 -11.47
CA LEU A 117 -26.63 31.52 -12.25
C LEU A 117 -27.57 32.71 -12.08
N SER A 118 -28.31 33.06 -13.14
CA SER A 118 -29.46 33.95 -13.04
C SER A 118 -30.71 33.14 -12.67
N THR A 119 -31.34 33.44 -11.54
CA THR A 119 -32.59 32.79 -11.12
C THR A 119 -33.81 33.30 -11.89
N MET A 120 -33.69 34.44 -12.58
CA MET A 120 -34.77 35.08 -13.36
C MET A 120 -34.88 34.53 -14.78
N LEU A 121 -33.77 34.07 -15.36
CA LEU A 121 -33.68 33.52 -16.71
C LEU A 121 -33.57 31.98 -16.66
N GLU A 122 -34.46 31.35 -15.89
CA GLU A 122 -34.56 29.87 -15.77
C GLU A 122 -33.23 29.17 -15.38
N GLY A 123 -32.31 29.86 -14.71
CA GLY A 123 -31.04 29.28 -14.30
C GLY A 123 -29.91 29.47 -15.31
N SER A 124 -30.04 30.43 -16.24
CA SER A 124 -28.99 30.70 -17.23
C SER A 124 -27.63 30.96 -16.55
N VAL A 125 -26.59 30.23 -16.97
CA VAL A 125 -25.23 30.39 -16.47
C VAL A 125 -24.67 31.73 -16.93
N ILE A 126 -24.22 32.55 -15.98
CA ILE A 126 -23.64 33.88 -16.22
C ILE A 126 -22.11 33.80 -16.24
N ALA A 127 -21.55 33.05 -15.30
CA ALA A 127 -20.14 32.73 -15.21
C ALA A 127 -19.97 31.34 -14.62
N TRP A 128 -18.91 30.65 -15.02
CA TRP A 128 -18.61 29.32 -14.53
C TRP A 128 -17.10 29.08 -14.48
N ALA A 129 -16.71 28.17 -13.60
CA ALA A 129 -15.37 27.62 -13.50
C ALA A 129 -15.50 26.11 -13.33
N GLY A 130 -15.12 25.35 -14.37
CA GLY A 130 -15.28 23.89 -14.41
C GLY A 130 -16.35 23.44 -15.40
N ARG A 131 -17.00 22.32 -15.09
CA ARG A 131 -18.10 21.74 -15.89
C ARG A 131 -19.40 22.47 -15.58
N THR A 132 -20.21 22.72 -16.62
CA THR A 132 -21.57 23.23 -16.47
C THR A 132 -22.53 22.11 -16.06
N ILE A 133 -23.45 22.41 -15.15
CA ILE A 133 -24.40 21.47 -14.55
C ILE A 133 -25.82 21.96 -14.81
N ASP A 134 -26.64 21.06 -15.36
CA ASP A 134 -28.05 21.34 -15.58
C ASP A 134 -28.79 21.33 -14.24
N VAL A 135 -29.22 22.52 -13.81
CA VAL A 135 -29.91 22.70 -12.53
C VAL A 135 -31.41 22.42 -12.70
N PRO A 136 -31.99 21.48 -11.93
CA PRO A 136 -33.43 21.23 -11.98
C PRO A 136 -34.22 22.45 -11.49
N HIS A 137 -35.42 22.67 -12.04
CA HIS A 137 -36.25 23.84 -11.72
C HIS A 137 -36.61 23.97 -10.23
N GLU A 138 -36.78 22.87 -9.50
CA GLU A 138 -37.21 22.88 -8.10
C GLU A 138 -36.13 23.42 -7.13
N PRO A 139 -34.88 22.92 -7.12
CA PRO A 139 -33.77 23.55 -6.40
C PRO A 139 -33.61 25.03 -6.73
N LEU A 140 -33.73 25.40 -8.01
CA LEU A 140 -33.60 26.80 -8.44
C LEU A 140 -34.72 27.68 -7.86
N ALA A 141 -35.96 27.19 -7.84
CA ALA A 141 -37.09 27.89 -7.24
C ALA A 141 -36.88 28.11 -5.73
N ALA A 142 -36.38 27.10 -5.01
CA ALA A 142 -36.07 27.22 -3.58
C ALA A 142 -35.02 28.32 -3.30
N VAL A 143 -34.00 28.43 -4.15
CA VAL A 143 -32.96 29.46 -4.04
C VAL A 143 -33.48 30.85 -4.37
N ARG A 144 -34.37 30.97 -5.36
CA ARG A 144 -35.06 32.23 -5.67
C ARG A 144 -35.84 32.77 -4.48
N ASP A 145 -36.43 31.87 -3.68
CA ASP A 145 -37.14 32.18 -2.43
C ASP A 145 -36.20 32.39 -1.22
N GLY A 146 -34.89 32.37 -1.43
CA GLY A 146 -33.87 32.62 -0.41
C GLY A 146 -33.48 31.41 0.43
N LYS A 147 -33.90 30.19 0.05
CA LYS A 147 -33.52 28.96 0.74
C LYS A 147 -32.30 28.32 0.07
N SER A 148 -31.44 27.67 0.84
CA SER A 148 -30.39 26.82 0.27
C SER A 148 -31.00 25.54 -0.29
N ALA A 149 -30.42 25.03 -1.38
CA ALA A 149 -30.85 23.77 -1.98
C ALA A 149 -29.63 22.90 -2.27
N SER A 150 -29.85 21.58 -2.33
CA SER A 150 -28.86 20.64 -2.83
C SER A 150 -29.53 19.59 -3.69
N PHE A 151 -28.80 19.07 -4.67
CA PHE A 151 -29.22 17.97 -5.51
C PHE A 151 -28.02 17.13 -5.96
N ILE A 152 -28.29 15.99 -6.61
CA ILE A 152 -27.24 15.14 -7.18
C ILE A 152 -27.28 15.25 -8.69
N ASP A 153 -26.11 15.55 -9.29
CA ASP A 153 -25.88 15.41 -10.72
C ASP A 153 -25.13 14.10 -10.99
N VAL A 154 -25.76 13.17 -11.70
CA VAL A 154 -25.16 11.88 -12.05
C VAL A 154 -24.50 12.01 -13.43
N GLY A 155 -23.22 12.34 -13.43
CA GLY A 155 -22.42 12.39 -14.65
C GLY A 155 -22.06 11.00 -15.20
N ALA A 156 -21.41 10.99 -16.37
CA ALA A 156 -20.96 9.73 -16.98
C ALA A 156 -19.86 9.05 -16.14
N ILE A 157 -18.96 9.81 -15.51
CA ILE A 157 -17.83 9.27 -14.74
C ILE A 157 -18.02 9.48 -13.25
N ASN A 158 -18.37 10.69 -12.85
CA ASN A 158 -18.52 11.08 -11.45
C ASN A 158 -19.98 11.41 -11.15
N THR A 159 -20.38 11.12 -9.92
CA THR A 159 -21.58 11.68 -9.32
C THR A 159 -21.20 12.88 -8.46
N TYR A 160 -21.85 14.02 -8.69
CA TYR A 160 -21.59 15.28 -8.00
C TYR A 160 -22.68 15.57 -6.98
N LEU A 161 -22.25 16.00 -5.79
CA LEU A 161 -23.13 16.67 -4.84
C LEU A 161 -23.09 18.17 -5.14
N VAL A 162 -24.25 18.71 -5.49
CA VAL A 162 -24.41 20.10 -5.88
C VAL A 162 -25.11 20.85 -4.76
N VAL A 163 -24.52 21.98 -4.33
CA VAL A 163 -25.08 22.89 -3.34
C VAL A 163 -25.28 24.26 -3.96
N LEU A 164 -26.46 24.85 -3.74
CA LEU A 164 -26.84 26.15 -4.25
C LEU A 164 -27.17 27.12 -3.11
N LEU A 165 -26.62 28.33 -3.22
CA LEU A 165 -26.87 29.43 -2.30
C LEU A 165 -27.38 30.67 -3.05
N PRO A 166 -28.35 31.40 -2.47
CA PRO A 166 -28.77 32.69 -3.00
C PRO A 166 -27.66 33.74 -2.83
N VAL A 167 -27.50 34.62 -3.81
CA VAL A 167 -26.49 35.70 -3.82
C VAL A 167 -27.16 37.06 -4.04
N GLY A 168 -26.73 38.07 -3.28
CA GLY A 168 -27.21 39.45 -3.37
C GLY A 168 -28.15 39.87 -2.24
N ALA A 169 -28.64 41.12 -2.28
CA ALA A 169 -29.56 41.65 -1.29
C ALA A 169 -31.01 41.20 -1.55
N PRO A 170 -31.80 40.87 -0.50
CA PRO A 170 -33.19 40.47 -0.65
C PRO A 170 -34.06 41.66 -1.05
N SER A 171 -34.41 41.81 -2.34
CA SER A 171 -35.34 42.84 -2.80
C SER A 171 -36.78 42.35 -2.99
N SER A 172 -37.01 41.03 -2.92
CA SER A 172 -38.29 40.29 -2.85
C SER A 172 -38.08 38.84 -3.30
N LEU A 173 -37.21 38.64 -4.29
CA LEU A 173 -36.66 37.36 -4.76
C LEU A 173 -35.18 37.56 -5.04
N TYR A 174 -34.35 36.55 -4.76
CA TYR A 174 -32.93 36.59 -5.11
C TYR A 174 -32.79 36.44 -6.63
N ARG A 175 -32.04 37.34 -7.26
CA ARG A 175 -31.81 37.38 -8.72
C ARG A 175 -30.70 36.45 -9.20
N PHE A 176 -29.83 36.02 -8.29
CA PHE A 176 -28.65 35.23 -8.61
C PHE A 176 -28.47 34.11 -7.59
N ALA A 177 -27.84 33.03 -8.06
CA ALA A 177 -27.45 31.89 -7.23
C ALA A 177 -25.99 31.53 -7.51
N ALA A 178 -25.26 31.15 -6.46
CA ALA A 178 -23.97 30.49 -6.59
C ALA A 178 -24.16 28.99 -6.41
N LEU A 179 -23.51 28.22 -7.25
CA LEU A 179 -23.54 26.76 -7.27
C LEU A 179 -22.12 26.25 -7.03
N LEU A 180 -21.99 25.25 -6.17
CA LEU A 180 -20.77 24.46 -5.98
C LEU A 180 -21.10 23.00 -6.17
N ALA A 181 -20.40 22.34 -7.09
CA ALA A 181 -20.50 20.92 -7.35
C ALA A 181 -19.19 20.21 -7.04
N VAL A 182 -19.26 19.22 -6.16
CA VAL A 182 -18.11 18.44 -5.71
C VAL A 182 -18.33 16.96 -6.05
N PRO A 183 -17.37 16.29 -6.71
CA PRO A 183 -17.48 14.86 -7.00
C PRO A 183 -17.42 14.06 -5.70
N ILE A 184 -18.43 13.21 -5.48
CA ILE A 184 -18.56 12.41 -4.24
C ILE A 184 -18.41 10.91 -4.48
N GLU A 185 -18.65 10.44 -5.70
CA GLU A 185 -18.55 9.02 -6.06
C GLU A 185 -18.10 8.88 -7.52
N ILE A 186 -17.31 7.85 -7.81
CA ILE A 186 -16.95 7.48 -9.18
C ILE A 186 -17.83 6.31 -9.61
N ASN A 187 -18.53 6.46 -10.73
CA ASN A 187 -19.51 5.49 -11.22
C ASN A 187 -18.85 4.21 -11.77
N TYR A 188 -17.57 4.27 -12.16
CA TYR A 188 -16.82 3.17 -12.76
C TYR A 188 -15.38 3.08 -12.21
N PRO A 189 -14.81 1.88 -12.01
CA PRO A 189 -13.45 1.69 -11.52
C PRO A 189 -12.42 1.92 -12.63
N ILE A 190 -12.33 3.15 -13.14
CA ILE A 190 -11.41 3.54 -14.20
C ILE A 190 -10.04 3.84 -13.60
N ALA A 191 -9.02 3.06 -13.96
CA ALA A 191 -7.65 3.35 -13.56
C ALA A 191 -7.05 4.40 -14.50
N ASN A 192 -7.32 5.67 -14.24
CA ASN A 192 -6.77 6.79 -14.99
C ASN A 192 -6.33 7.92 -14.06
N ARG A 193 -5.09 8.40 -14.24
CA ARG A 193 -4.51 9.51 -13.45
C ARG A 193 -5.32 10.82 -13.51
N PHE A 194 -6.13 11.00 -14.55
CA PHE A 194 -6.99 12.17 -14.75
C PHE A 194 -8.37 11.98 -14.13
N VAL A 195 -8.77 10.75 -13.83
CA VAL A 195 -9.99 10.46 -13.08
C VAL A 195 -9.60 10.42 -11.60
N ARG A 196 -9.61 11.60 -10.98
CA ARG A 196 -9.48 11.74 -9.53
C ARG A 196 -10.87 12.06 -9.01
N GLY A 197 -11.36 11.20 -8.13
CA GLY A 197 -12.66 11.35 -7.50
C GLY A 197 -12.61 10.81 -6.10
N ARG A 198 -13.44 11.39 -5.24
CA ARG A 198 -13.68 10.87 -3.90
C ARG A 198 -14.56 9.62 -4.01
N HIS A 199 -14.30 8.63 -3.16
CA HIS A 199 -15.16 7.44 -3.03
C HIS A 199 -15.85 7.49 -1.67
N PHE A 200 -16.89 8.31 -1.58
CA PHE A 200 -17.56 8.55 -0.30
C PHE A 200 -18.13 7.26 0.32
N SER A 201 -18.67 6.36 -0.51
CA SER A 201 -19.14 5.04 -0.04
C SER A 201 -18.02 4.23 0.62
N ARG A 202 -16.83 4.23 0.00
CA ARG A 202 -15.67 3.48 0.50
C ARG A 202 -15.13 4.07 1.80
N GLU A 203 -14.99 5.39 1.86
CA GLU A 203 -14.53 6.10 3.07
C GLU A 203 -15.44 5.79 4.27
N VAL A 204 -16.76 5.90 4.06
CA VAL A 204 -17.74 5.61 5.13
C VAL A 204 -17.75 4.12 5.48
N SER A 205 -17.62 3.23 4.50
CA SER A 205 -17.55 1.78 4.74
C SER A 205 -16.34 1.37 5.59
N GLU A 206 -15.15 1.87 5.24
CA GLU A 206 -13.90 1.57 5.95
C GLU A 206 -13.94 2.09 7.40
N GLU A 207 -14.54 3.26 7.63
CA GLU A 207 -14.66 3.84 8.97
C GLU A 207 -15.71 3.14 9.85
N LEU A 208 -16.86 2.75 9.28
CA LEU A 208 -17.94 2.10 10.02
C LEU A 208 -17.75 0.58 10.15
N GLY A 209 -16.85 -0.02 9.35
CA GLY A 209 -16.66 -1.47 9.30
C GLY A 209 -17.87 -2.22 8.77
N ALA A 210 -18.68 -1.58 7.93
CA ALA A 210 -19.85 -2.13 7.28
C ALA A 210 -19.79 -1.82 5.77
N ASP A 211 -20.43 -2.64 4.94
CA ASP A 211 -20.50 -2.36 3.50
C ASP A 211 -21.61 -1.33 3.25
N VAL A 212 -21.20 -0.08 3.04
CA VAL A 212 -22.08 1.08 2.86
C VAL A 212 -22.02 1.52 1.41
N ARG A 213 -23.18 1.53 0.76
CA ARG A 213 -23.33 1.97 -0.63
C ARG A 213 -24.29 3.13 -0.74
N PHE A 214 -23.84 4.24 -1.31
CA PHE A 214 -24.70 5.36 -1.65
C PHE A 214 -25.24 5.19 -3.08
N VAL A 215 -26.56 5.20 -3.22
CA VAL A 215 -27.25 5.04 -4.51
C VAL A 215 -28.05 6.31 -4.80
N PHE A 216 -27.67 7.02 -5.86
CA PHE A 216 -28.22 8.34 -6.20
C PHE A 216 -29.17 8.35 -7.40
N ARG A 217 -29.55 7.17 -7.93
CA ARG A 217 -30.53 7.10 -9.03
C ARG A 217 -31.95 7.19 -8.47
N ASN A 218 -32.85 7.85 -9.20
CA ASN A 218 -34.31 7.88 -8.95
C ASN A 218 -34.95 6.50 -9.18
N VAL A 219 -34.48 5.47 -8.50
CA VAL A 219 -35.13 4.17 -8.43
C VAL A 219 -35.98 4.20 -7.16
N ALA A 220 -37.24 3.77 -7.27
CA ALA A 220 -38.07 3.56 -6.08
C ALA A 220 -37.28 2.70 -5.08
N LEU A 221 -37.38 3.02 -3.79
CA LEU A 221 -36.72 2.26 -2.72
C LEU A 221 -36.93 0.77 -3.00
N PRO A 222 -35.85 -0.02 -3.22
CA PRO A 222 -36.00 -1.42 -3.50
C PRO A 222 -36.85 -2.06 -2.40
N ALA A 223 -37.75 -2.98 -2.79
CA ALA A 223 -38.50 -3.75 -1.80
C ALA A 223 -37.49 -4.35 -0.83
N ALA A 224 -37.67 -4.07 0.47
CA ALA A 224 -36.69 -4.38 1.51
C ALA A 224 -36.18 -5.81 1.37
N ASP A 225 -35.00 -5.95 0.77
CA ASP A 225 -34.32 -7.23 0.67
C ASP A 225 -33.87 -7.57 2.10
N SER A 226 -34.13 -8.81 2.53
CA SER A 226 -34.20 -9.15 3.97
C SER A 226 -32.92 -8.94 4.78
N SER A 227 -31.78 -8.68 4.11
CA SER A 227 -30.46 -8.53 4.71
C SER A 227 -29.91 -7.10 4.73
N SER A 228 -30.43 -6.15 3.95
CA SER A 228 -29.87 -4.78 3.85
C SER A 228 -30.82 -3.74 4.44
N ILE A 229 -30.25 -2.75 5.14
CA ILE A 229 -31.01 -1.60 5.65
C ILE A 229 -30.88 -0.47 4.65
N VAL A 230 -32.03 0.05 4.21
CA VAL A 230 -32.10 1.13 3.23
C VAL A 230 -32.71 2.37 3.88
N LEU A 231 -31.98 3.48 3.89
CA LEU A 231 -32.46 4.76 4.41
C LEU A 231 -32.41 5.86 3.33
N PRO A 232 -33.43 6.73 3.23
CA PRO A 232 -33.45 7.79 2.24
C PRO A 232 -32.46 8.91 2.59
N LEU A 233 -31.74 9.38 1.58
CA LEU A 233 -30.87 10.55 1.69
C LEU A 233 -31.69 11.78 1.31
N LYS A 234 -31.65 12.81 2.15
CA LYS A 234 -32.37 14.07 1.92
C LYS A 234 -31.40 15.21 1.63
N GLY A 235 -31.81 16.10 0.74
CA GLY A 235 -31.12 17.34 0.43
C GLY A 235 -31.45 18.44 1.44
N LEU A 236 -30.81 19.60 1.28
CA LEU A 236 -31.04 20.80 2.10
C LEU A 236 -32.47 21.32 2.00
N SER A 237 -33.15 21.06 0.88
CA SER A 237 -34.58 21.39 0.68
C SER A 237 -35.54 20.35 1.29
N GLY A 238 -35.02 19.25 1.85
CA GLY A 238 -35.81 18.13 2.37
C GLY A 238 -36.23 17.10 1.32
N LYS A 239 -35.97 17.36 0.02
CA LYS A 239 -36.23 16.42 -1.08
C LYS A 239 -35.30 15.20 -0.98
N GLN A 240 -35.81 14.02 -1.36
CA GLN A 240 -34.99 12.83 -1.44
C GLN A 240 -34.01 12.91 -2.63
N LEU A 241 -32.72 12.71 -2.36
CA LEU A 241 -31.63 12.72 -3.35
C LEU A 241 -31.18 11.31 -3.77
N GLY A 242 -31.57 10.31 -3.00
CA GLY A 242 -31.17 8.92 -3.20
C GLY A 242 -31.43 8.12 -1.93
N HIS A 243 -30.68 7.05 -1.74
CA HIS A 243 -30.70 6.24 -0.53
C HIS A 243 -29.32 5.67 -0.22
N VAL A 244 -29.12 5.31 1.04
CA VAL A 244 -27.95 4.53 1.48
C VAL A 244 -28.42 3.10 1.73
N GLU A 245 -27.68 2.15 1.19
CA GLU A 245 -27.83 0.72 1.43
C GLU A 245 -26.68 0.28 2.32
N VAL A 246 -27.00 -0.31 3.47
CA VAL A 246 -25.99 -0.87 4.38
C VAL A 246 -26.21 -2.35 4.52
N SER A 247 -25.18 -3.11 4.16
CA SER A 247 -25.10 -4.54 4.41
C SER A 247 -24.27 -4.79 5.67
N PRO A 248 -24.80 -5.54 6.66
CA PRO A 248 -24.05 -5.88 7.85
C PRO A 248 -22.82 -6.74 7.50
N PRO A 249 -21.73 -6.67 8.27
CA PRO A 249 -20.60 -7.56 8.09
C PRO A 249 -21.03 -9.02 8.33
N PRO A 250 -20.46 -10.01 7.63
CA PRO A 250 -20.71 -11.42 7.92
C PRO A 250 -20.42 -11.75 9.38
N TYR A 251 -21.22 -12.66 9.98
CA TYR A 251 -21.08 -13.08 11.38
C TYR A 251 -19.63 -13.48 11.72
N GLU A 252 -19.00 -14.26 10.86
CA GLU A 252 -17.63 -14.75 11.06
C GLU A 252 -16.63 -13.60 11.13
N VAL A 253 -16.75 -12.63 10.24
CA VAL A 253 -15.87 -11.45 10.18
C VAL A 253 -16.05 -10.58 11.43
N TYR A 254 -17.29 -10.38 11.88
CA TYR A 254 -17.56 -9.61 13.09
C TYR A 254 -17.01 -10.33 14.33
N VAL A 255 -17.26 -11.62 14.48
CA VAL A 255 -16.74 -12.43 15.61
C VAL A 255 -15.22 -12.42 15.64
N GLU A 256 -14.57 -12.64 14.49
CA GLU A 256 -13.11 -12.59 14.37
C GLU A 256 -12.59 -11.21 14.80
N SER A 257 -13.19 -10.12 14.33
CA SER A 257 -12.78 -8.76 14.72
C SER A 257 -12.88 -8.49 16.23
N GLN A 258 -13.90 -9.02 16.91
CA GLN A 258 -14.07 -8.88 18.36
C GLN A 258 -13.09 -9.77 19.12
N GLN A 259 -12.87 -10.99 18.64
CA GLN A 259 -11.90 -11.92 19.22
C GLN A 259 -10.47 -11.39 19.10
N ASP A 260 -10.12 -10.76 17.98
CA ASP A 260 -8.83 -10.12 17.75
C ASP A 260 -8.61 -8.95 18.70
N ARG A 261 -9.63 -8.10 18.91
CA ARG A 261 -9.55 -6.99 19.89
C ARG A 261 -9.26 -7.50 21.30
N ILE A 262 -9.96 -8.55 21.74
CA ILE A 262 -9.74 -9.16 23.05
C ILE A 262 -8.39 -9.87 23.11
N GLY A 263 -8.01 -10.56 22.03
CA GLY A 263 -6.73 -11.25 21.88
C GLY A 263 -5.56 -10.28 21.99
N ASN A 264 -5.67 -9.09 21.41
CA ASN A 264 -4.66 -8.04 21.55
C ASN A 264 -4.51 -7.56 23.01
N ILE A 265 -5.61 -7.38 23.75
CA ILE A 265 -5.55 -7.02 25.17
C ILE A 265 -4.91 -8.14 25.99
N GLU A 266 -5.31 -9.38 25.74
CA GLU A 266 -4.76 -10.56 26.39
C GLU A 266 -3.25 -10.69 26.16
N ALA A 267 -2.81 -10.54 24.90
CA ALA A 267 -1.41 -10.57 24.51
C ALA A 267 -0.58 -9.51 25.26
N VAL A 268 -1.11 -8.29 25.45
CA VAL A 268 -0.47 -7.25 26.26
C VAL A 268 -0.34 -7.68 27.71
N LEU A 269 -1.42 -8.18 28.32
CA LEU A 269 -1.42 -8.61 29.73
C LEU A 269 -0.42 -9.74 29.98
N LEU A 270 -0.41 -10.76 29.12
CA LEU A 270 0.55 -11.87 29.19
C LEU A 270 1.99 -11.40 28.99
N SER A 271 2.23 -10.48 28.05
CA SER A 271 3.57 -9.96 27.77
C SER A 271 4.13 -9.14 28.92
N ILE A 272 3.29 -8.34 29.60
CA ILE A 272 3.66 -7.60 30.82
C ILE A 272 3.92 -8.57 31.97
N ALA A 273 3.05 -9.57 32.17
CA ALA A 273 3.24 -10.58 33.20
C ALA A 273 4.56 -11.35 33.00
N ALA A 274 4.85 -11.77 31.76
CA ALA A 274 6.09 -12.45 31.39
C ALA A 274 7.32 -11.57 31.66
N LEU A 275 7.25 -10.27 31.35
CA LEU A 275 8.34 -9.33 31.65
C LEU A 275 8.58 -9.19 33.16
N ILE A 276 7.51 -9.08 33.97
CA ILE A 276 7.63 -9.01 35.43
C ILE A 276 8.26 -10.31 35.97
N LEU A 277 7.79 -11.47 35.50
CA LEU A 277 8.31 -12.76 35.93
C LEU A 277 9.78 -12.94 35.54
N SER A 278 10.17 -12.59 34.30
CA SER A 278 11.56 -12.60 33.83
C SER A 278 12.44 -11.64 34.65
N PHE A 279 11.93 -10.47 35.02
CA PHE A 279 12.69 -9.56 35.88
C PHE A 279 12.91 -10.14 37.29
N LEU A 280 11.89 -10.79 37.87
CA LEU A 280 11.98 -11.41 39.19
C LEU A 280 12.90 -12.65 39.19
N SER A 281 12.80 -13.52 38.17
CA SER A 281 13.68 -14.68 37.99
C SER A 281 15.12 -14.22 37.77
N ALA A 282 15.37 -13.24 36.89
CA ALA A 282 16.70 -12.69 36.64
C ALA A 282 17.35 -12.16 37.93
N ARG A 283 16.60 -11.44 38.78
CA ARG A 283 17.08 -11.01 40.10
C ARG A 283 17.50 -12.17 41.01
N ARG A 284 16.74 -13.27 41.02
CA ARG A 284 17.08 -14.47 41.80
C ARG A 284 18.29 -15.19 41.22
N ILE A 285 18.35 -15.34 39.90
CA ILE A 285 19.44 -15.97 39.17
C ILE A 285 20.76 -15.21 39.39
N LEU A 286 20.72 -13.88 39.48
CA LEU A 286 21.91 -13.04 39.69
C LEU A 286 22.63 -13.31 41.04
N ILE A 287 21.90 -13.81 42.04
CA ILE A 287 22.42 -14.10 43.39
C ILE A 287 23.14 -15.47 43.43
N LEU A 288 22.98 -16.31 42.40
CA LEU A 288 23.62 -17.63 42.37
C LEU A 288 25.16 -17.51 42.39
N PRO A 289 25.86 -18.37 43.15
CA PRO A 289 27.31 -18.29 43.29
C PRO A 289 28.05 -18.72 42.02
N SER A 290 27.49 -19.70 41.29
CA SER A 290 28.08 -20.21 40.06
C SER A 290 27.79 -19.28 38.88
N VAL A 291 28.85 -18.67 38.33
CA VAL A 291 28.76 -17.78 37.17
C VAL A 291 28.24 -18.50 35.93
N ALA A 292 28.61 -19.76 35.73
CA ALA A 292 28.13 -20.57 34.61
C ALA A 292 26.64 -20.86 34.71
N THR A 293 26.19 -21.32 35.88
CA THR A 293 24.78 -21.59 36.14
C THR A 293 23.95 -20.32 35.99
N ARG A 294 24.44 -19.19 36.54
CA ARG A 294 23.81 -17.88 36.40
C ARG A 294 23.67 -17.47 34.93
N SER A 295 24.72 -17.59 34.14
CA SER A 295 24.71 -17.21 32.72
C SER A 295 23.72 -18.04 31.92
N VAL A 296 23.74 -19.37 32.09
CA VAL A 296 22.84 -20.29 31.40
C VAL A 296 21.38 -20.00 31.75
N LEU A 297 21.08 -19.78 33.03
CA LEU A 297 19.71 -19.47 33.47
C LEU A 297 19.24 -18.09 32.98
N LEU A 298 20.11 -17.07 32.94
CA LEU A 298 19.75 -15.77 32.35
C LEU A 298 19.49 -15.86 30.85
N LEU A 299 20.27 -16.68 30.12
CA LEU A 299 20.01 -16.93 28.70
C LEU A 299 18.65 -17.62 28.52
N PHE A 300 18.38 -18.65 29.30
CA PHE A 300 17.09 -19.35 29.25
C PHE A 300 15.94 -18.39 29.55
N ASP A 301 16.07 -17.55 30.57
CA ASP A 301 15.06 -16.56 30.95
C ASP A 301 14.80 -15.52 29.84
N LEU A 302 15.86 -14.97 29.25
CA LEU A 302 15.77 -14.00 28.15
C LEU A 302 15.09 -14.60 26.90
N TRP A 303 15.47 -15.82 26.52
CA TRP A 303 14.88 -16.49 25.35
C TRP A 303 13.47 -16.98 25.62
N ALA A 304 13.14 -17.41 26.84
CA ALA A 304 11.77 -17.73 27.23
C ALA A 304 10.88 -16.49 27.11
N LEU A 305 11.33 -15.34 27.62
CA LEU A 305 10.63 -14.05 27.44
C LEU A 305 10.43 -13.73 25.95
N ARG A 306 11.48 -13.85 25.12
CA ARG A 306 11.39 -13.58 23.68
C ARG A 306 10.37 -14.50 22.98
N ILE A 307 10.37 -15.79 23.30
CA ILE A 307 9.45 -16.77 22.72
C ILE A 307 8.02 -16.46 23.16
N ILE A 308 7.78 -16.11 24.43
CA ILE A 308 6.45 -15.70 24.90
C ILE A 308 5.97 -14.44 24.15
N TRP A 309 6.83 -13.44 23.95
CA TRP A 309 6.47 -12.27 23.15
C TRP A 309 6.19 -12.60 21.68
N LEU A 310 6.94 -13.53 21.09
CA LEU A 310 6.71 -13.99 19.72
C LEU A 310 5.35 -14.68 19.59
N LEU A 311 5.00 -15.58 20.53
CA LEU A 311 3.73 -16.30 20.51
C LEU A 311 2.51 -15.39 20.72
N ASN A 312 2.71 -14.25 21.39
CA ASN A 312 1.67 -13.24 21.62
C ASN A 312 1.72 -12.08 20.60
N ASP A 313 2.54 -12.17 19.55
CA ASP A 313 2.72 -11.11 18.54
C ASP A 313 3.02 -9.70 19.13
N PHE A 314 3.69 -9.66 20.29
CA PHE A 314 4.00 -8.42 21.03
C PHE A 314 5.45 -7.95 20.79
N PRO A 315 5.73 -6.63 20.72
CA PRO A 315 4.84 -5.48 20.85
C PRO A 315 4.28 -4.92 19.53
N PHE A 316 4.79 -5.39 18.39
CA PHE A 316 4.64 -4.62 17.15
C PHE A 316 3.26 -4.70 16.51
N ASN A 317 2.51 -5.81 16.66
CA ASN A 317 1.13 -5.86 16.15
C ASN A 317 0.19 -4.88 16.89
N ILE A 318 0.56 -4.45 18.10
CA ILE A 318 -0.27 -3.59 18.95
C ILE A 318 0.19 -2.13 18.90
N VAL A 319 1.49 -1.86 19.01
CA VAL A 319 2.02 -0.49 19.19
C VAL A 319 2.47 0.16 17.89
N VAL A 320 3.10 -0.60 16.98
CA VAL A 320 3.69 -0.06 15.74
C VAL A 320 3.40 -1.01 14.59
N ARG A 321 2.20 -0.87 14.00
CA ARG A 321 1.70 -1.77 12.94
C ARG A 321 2.69 -1.97 11.79
N GLU A 322 3.38 -0.92 11.36
CA GLU A 322 4.36 -1.00 10.26
C GLU A 322 5.53 -1.93 10.54
N LEU A 323 5.99 -2.03 11.80
CA LEU A 323 7.08 -2.93 12.18
C LEU A 323 6.61 -4.38 12.37
N GLY A 324 5.32 -4.57 12.66
CA GLY A 324 4.71 -5.89 12.80
C GLY A 324 4.22 -6.48 11.48
N ASP A 325 4.13 -5.67 10.42
CA ASP A 325 3.58 -6.13 9.16
C ASP A 325 4.55 -7.08 8.41
N PRO A 326 4.16 -8.37 8.22
CA PRO A 326 4.96 -9.33 7.48
C PRO A 326 5.09 -8.98 5.98
N SER A 327 4.25 -8.08 5.43
CA SER A 327 4.32 -7.65 4.03
C SER A 327 5.66 -6.97 3.69
N PHE A 328 6.29 -6.32 4.67
CA PHE A 328 7.59 -5.67 4.51
C PHE A 328 8.74 -6.69 4.50
N PHE A 329 8.69 -7.68 5.39
CA PHE A 329 9.73 -8.68 5.54
C PHE A 329 9.12 -9.96 6.13
N ALA A 330 9.04 -11.02 5.32
CA ALA A 330 8.48 -12.30 5.72
C ALA A 330 9.54 -13.40 5.66
N SER A 331 10.33 -13.56 6.72
CA SER A 331 11.25 -14.70 6.82
C SER A 331 10.66 -15.81 7.68
N ARG A 332 10.61 -17.03 7.12
CA ARG A 332 10.28 -18.25 7.88
C ARG A 332 11.42 -18.73 8.78
N PHE A 333 12.52 -17.97 8.85
CA PHE A 333 13.69 -18.33 9.61
C PHE A 333 13.35 -18.60 11.08
N ALA A 334 13.85 -19.73 11.59
CA ALA A 334 13.77 -20.17 12.97
C ALA A 334 12.35 -20.06 13.59
N PHE A 335 11.35 -20.66 12.93
CA PHE A 335 9.95 -20.70 13.39
C PHE A 335 9.30 -19.32 13.56
N GLY A 336 9.70 -18.34 12.76
CA GLY A 336 9.08 -17.01 12.77
C GLY A 336 9.78 -15.98 13.66
N LEU A 337 10.97 -16.27 14.20
CA LEU A 337 11.78 -15.28 14.93
C LEU A 337 12.15 -14.03 14.10
N ALA A 338 11.95 -14.10 12.78
CA ALA A 338 12.13 -13.02 11.82
C ALA A 338 10.89 -12.85 10.92
N ARG A 339 9.68 -13.08 11.46
CA ARG A 339 8.39 -13.00 10.75
C ARG A 339 8.06 -11.60 10.24
N SER A 340 8.52 -10.57 10.95
CA SER A 340 8.33 -9.15 10.68
C SER A 340 9.63 -8.37 10.95
N PRO A 341 9.78 -7.13 10.44
CA PRO A 341 10.93 -6.26 10.76
C PRO A 341 11.16 -6.09 12.27
N GLY A 342 10.09 -5.90 13.03
CA GLY A 342 10.11 -5.75 14.47
C GLY A 342 10.51 -7.04 15.18
N ASP A 343 9.95 -8.18 14.77
CA ASP A 343 10.32 -9.47 15.35
C ASP A 343 11.82 -9.76 15.19
N PHE A 344 12.35 -9.42 14.02
CA PHE A 344 13.76 -9.56 13.72
C PHE A 344 14.62 -8.67 14.61
N LEU A 345 14.17 -7.44 14.90
CA LEU A 345 14.83 -6.51 15.80
C LEU A 345 14.90 -7.04 17.23
N LEU A 346 13.79 -7.57 17.76
CA LEU A 346 13.77 -8.14 19.11
C LEU A 346 14.63 -9.39 19.22
N THR A 347 14.60 -10.25 18.19
CA THR A 347 15.45 -11.44 18.14
C THR A 347 16.94 -11.05 18.09
N SER A 348 17.29 -10.06 17.28
CA SER A 348 18.66 -9.52 17.20
C SER A 348 19.09 -8.92 18.54
N LEU A 349 18.22 -8.15 19.19
CA LEU A 349 18.49 -7.56 20.51
C LEU A 349 18.66 -8.63 21.60
N ALA A 350 17.82 -9.67 21.61
CA ALA A 350 17.95 -10.80 22.52
C ALA A 350 19.28 -11.54 22.28
N PHE A 351 19.69 -11.72 21.02
CA PHE A 351 20.96 -12.33 20.67
C PHE A 351 22.18 -11.49 21.10
N VAL A 352 22.17 -10.18 20.84
CA VAL A 352 23.23 -9.25 21.29
C VAL A 352 23.33 -9.23 22.81
N THR A 353 22.19 -9.17 23.49
CA THR A 353 22.13 -9.16 24.97
C THR A 353 22.66 -10.48 25.52
N SER A 354 22.30 -11.61 24.92
CA SER A 354 22.83 -12.93 25.24
C SER A 354 24.36 -12.95 25.13
N ALA A 355 24.89 -12.50 24.00
CA ALA A 355 26.32 -12.45 23.74
C ALA A 355 27.05 -11.50 24.69
N ALA A 356 26.48 -10.34 24.99
CA ALA A 356 27.04 -9.36 25.93
C ALA A 356 27.06 -9.88 27.38
N LEU A 357 26.00 -10.57 27.82
CA LEU A 357 25.96 -11.23 29.13
C LEU A 357 27.07 -12.27 29.25
N CYS A 358 27.20 -13.15 28.25
CA CYS A 358 28.29 -14.13 28.20
C CYS A 358 29.67 -13.44 28.20
N ALA A 359 29.85 -12.39 27.40
CA ALA A 359 31.10 -11.64 27.32
C ALA A 359 31.47 -11.02 28.67
N ARG A 360 30.52 -10.39 29.36
CA ARG A 360 30.75 -9.76 30.66
C ARG A 360 31.22 -10.77 31.71
N GLU A 361 30.53 -11.90 31.79
CA GLU A 361 30.85 -12.95 32.77
C GLU A 361 32.20 -13.58 32.47
N PHE A 362 32.49 -13.78 31.19
CA PHE A 362 33.76 -14.30 30.72
C PHE A 362 34.94 -13.34 31.00
N LEU A 363 34.78 -12.06 30.69
CA LEU A 363 35.79 -11.01 30.94
C LEU A 363 36.02 -10.75 32.44
N SER A 364 35.06 -11.07 33.30
CA SER A 364 35.25 -10.98 34.75
C SER A 364 36.28 -11.97 35.31
N GLY A 365 36.78 -12.90 34.48
CA GLY A 365 37.79 -13.90 34.83
C GLY A 365 37.26 -15.05 35.70
N LYS A 366 36.09 -14.88 36.31
CA LYS A 366 35.46 -15.86 37.23
C LYS A 366 35.11 -17.19 36.56
N PHE A 367 34.97 -17.20 35.24
CA PHE A 367 34.59 -18.40 34.49
C PHE A 367 35.77 -19.36 34.25
N LEU A 368 37.00 -18.84 34.17
CA LEU A 368 38.19 -19.60 33.75
C LEU A 368 39.26 -19.75 34.83
N LEU A 369 39.18 -18.99 35.94
CA LEU A 369 40.23 -18.95 36.97
C LEU A 369 40.12 -20.04 38.06
N ALA A 370 39.19 -21.00 37.95
CA ALA A 370 39.01 -22.05 38.97
C ALA A 370 39.74 -23.36 38.68
N THR A 371 40.36 -23.54 37.51
CA THR A 371 40.95 -24.83 37.14
C THR A 371 42.48 -24.79 37.13
N THR A 372 43.02 -25.76 37.86
CA THR A 372 44.39 -26.27 37.83
C THR A 372 45.03 -26.27 36.44
N LYS A 373 46.37 -26.19 36.38
CA LYS A 373 47.16 -26.21 35.13
C LYS A 373 46.56 -27.23 34.14
N PRO A 374 46.24 -26.83 32.89
CA PRO A 374 45.59 -27.71 31.94
C PRO A 374 46.48 -28.95 31.70
N SER A 375 45.89 -30.13 31.87
CA SER A 375 46.58 -31.40 31.62
C SER A 375 46.99 -31.50 30.15
N ALA A 376 48.05 -32.26 29.84
CA ALA A 376 48.52 -32.45 28.46
C ALA A 376 47.40 -32.97 27.53
N LEU A 377 46.46 -33.75 28.08
CA LEU A 377 45.30 -34.27 27.37
C LEU A 377 44.37 -33.15 26.87
N ILE A 378 44.13 -32.12 27.69
CA ILE A 378 43.32 -30.95 27.29
C ILE A 378 44.00 -30.17 26.15
N LYS A 379 45.34 -30.06 26.16
CA LYS A 379 46.09 -29.41 25.07
C LYS A 379 45.97 -30.18 23.76
N ILE A 380 46.00 -31.52 23.81
CA ILE A 380 45.80 -32.38 22.63
C ILE A 380 44.36 -32.28 22.12
N LEU A 381 43.36 -32.32 23.00
CA LEU A 381 41.94 -32.17 22.66
C LEU A 381 41.56 -30.75 22.21
N GLY A 382 42.35 -29.73 22.57
CA GLY A 382 42.12 -28.35 22.15
C GLY A 382 42.24 -28.15 20.64
N VAL A 383 43.04 -28.96 19.94
CA VAL A 383 43.21 -28.92 18.48
C VAL A 383 41.94 -29.32 17.73
N PRO A 384 41.37 -30.54 17.93
CA PRO A 384 40.11 -30.91 17.29
C PRO A 384 38.97 -30.00 17.74
N LEU A 385 38.96 -29.53 18.99
CA LEU A 385 37.99 -28.55 19.47
C LEU A 385 38.08 -27.23 18.69
N GLY A 386 39.29 -26.73 18.44
CA GLY A 386 39.54 -25.52 17.65
C GLY A 386 39.04 -25.66 16.20
N LEU A 387 39.21 -26.84 15.58
CA LEU A 387 38.66 -27.12 14.25
C LEU A 387 37.13 -27.16 14.23
N ILE A 388 36.51 -27.83 15.21
CA ILE A 388 35.04 -27.90 15.37
C ILE A 388 34.46 -26.50 15.59
N VAL A 389 35.12 -25.70 16.41
CA VAL A 389 34.79 -24.30 16.64
C VAL A 389 34.90 -23.51 15.34
N GLY A 390 35.99 -23.64 14.60
CA GLY A 390 36.18 -23.00 13.29
C GLY A 390 35.06 -23.32 12.30
N GLY A 391 34.68 -24.60 12.20
CA GLY A 391 33.55 -25.04 11.40
C GLY A 391 32.23 -24.42 11.87
N SER A 392 31.97 -24.40 13.18
CA SER A 392 30.78 -23.77 13.77
C SER A 392 30.70 -22.27 13.48
N LEU A 393 31.83 -21.55 13.55
CA LEU A 393 31.91 -20.14 13.19
C LEU A 393 31.57 -19.90 11.72
N PHE A 394 32.07 -20.76 10.82
CA PHE A 394 31.70 -20.70 9.41
C PHE A 394 30.19 -20.90 9.20
N TRP A 395 29.57 -21.86 9.89
CA TRP A 395 28.11 -22.06 9.79
C TRP A 395 27.31 -20.89 10.37
N GLY A 396 27.74 -20.31 11.49
CA GLY A 396 27.12 -19.10 12.04
C GLY A 396 27.21 -17.91 11.08
N TRP A 397 28.39 -17.72 10.46
CA TRP A 397 28.60 -16.70 9.44
C TRP A 397 27.73 -16.93 8.19
N ARG A 398 27.64 -18.19 7.73
CA ARG A 398 26.72 -18.58 6.65
C ARG A 398 25.27 -18.24 7.00
N GLY A 399 24.85 -18.44 8.25
CA GLY A 399 23.54 -18.04 8.75
C GLY A 399 23.29 -16.55 8.66
N ILE A 400 24.27 -15.72 9.02
CA ILE A 400 24.19 -14.25 8.90
C ILE A 400 24.01 -13.83 7.44
N VAL A 401 24.78 -14.39 6.53
CA VAL A 401 24.65 -14.02 5.11
C VAL A 401 23.37 -14.55 4.49
N ALA A 402 22.88 -15.71 4.93
CA ALA A 402 21.53 -16.14 4.59
C ALA A 402 20.47 -15.15 5.10
N ALA A 403 20.63 -14.60 6.31
CA ALA A 403 19.74 -13.58 6.85
C ALA A 403 19.81 -12.27 6.06
N VAL A 404 20.99 -11.78 5.67
CA VAL A 404 21.13 -10.59 4.80
C VAL A 404 20.50 -10.84 3.44
N LYS A 405 20.77 -12.00 2.81
CA LYS A 405 20.17 -12.37 1.54
C LYS A 405 18.65 -12.41 1.63
N SER A 406 18.10 -13.02 2.67
CA SER A 406 16.64 -13.07 2.91
C SER A 406 16.09 -11.66 3.15
N ALA A 407 16.78 -10.82 3.92
CA ALA A 407 16.40 -9.43 4.16
C ALA A 407 16.35 -8.58 2.89
N VAL A 408 17.13 -8.90 1.86
CA VAL A 408 17.12 -8.16 0.59
C VAL A 408 16.20 -8.79 -0.45
N MET A 409 16.28 -10.11 -0.62
CA MET A 409 15.60 -10.83 -1.71
C MET A 409 14.14 -11.13 -1.38
N ASP A 410 13.85 -11.47 -0.12
CA ASP A 410 12.51 -11.89 0.32
C ASP A 410 11.71 -10.73 0.92
N SER A 411 12.30 -9.55 1.10
CA SER A 411 11.61 -8.35 1.55
C SER A 411 11.02 -7.56 0.38
N THR A 412 10.01 -6.73 0.66
CA THR A 412 9.50 -5.73 -0.27
C THR A 412 10.25 -4.39 -0.14
N LEU A 413 11.04 -4.24 0.93
CA LEU A 413 11.82 -3.03 1.25
C LEU A 413 12.82 -2.67 0.15
N ASP A 414 12.90 -1.39 -0.19
CA ASP A 414 13.81 -0.87 -1.21
C ASP A 414 14.92 -0.03 -0.56
N TYR A 415 16.02 -0.70 -0.22
CA TYR A 415 17.19 -0.07 0.38
C TYR A 415 18.01 0.77 -0.61
N GLY A 416 17.65 0.76 -1.90
CA GLY A 416 18.34 1.47 -2.98
C GLY A 416 17.68 2.78 -3.39
N ASN A 417 16.56 3.17 -2.76
CA ASN A 417 15.85 4.39 -3.14
C ASN A 417 16.67 5.63 -2.78
N SER A 418 17.37 6.19 -3.77
CA SER A 418 18.19 7.39 -3.61
C SER A 418 17.39 8.66 -3.34
N ALA A 419 16.06 8.64 -3.49
CA ALA A 419 15.20 9.80 -3.27
C ALA A 419 14.99 10.09 -1.77
N SER A 420 15.11 9.08 -0.90
CA SER A 420 15.02 9.23 0.55
C SER A 420 16.40 9.02 1.18
N LEU A 421 17.01 10.11 1.67
CA LEU A 421 18.27 10.04 2.43
C LEU A 421 18.12 9.30 3.77
N LEU A 422 16.88 9.19 4.29
CA LEU A 422 16.56 8.53 5.54
C LEU A 422 15.82 7.22 5.27
N PHE A 423 16.19 6.18 6.01
CA PHE A 423 15.48 4.91 6.01
C PHE A 423 14.07 5.06 6.57
N SER A 424 13.11 4.35 5.97
CA SER A 424 11.81 4.15 6.62
C SER A 424 11.99 3.36 7.93
N ALA A 425 11.00 3.42 8.83
CA ALA A 425 11.05 2.69 10.10
C ALA A 425 11.33 1.17 9.93
N PRO A 426 10.64 0.43 9.03
CA PRO A 426 10.92 -0.98 8.80
C PRO A 426 12.29 -1.24 8.15
N GLU A 427 12.76 -0.39 7.24
CA GLU A 427 14.13 -0.49 6.69
C GLU A 427 15.19 -0.35 7.79
N ALA A 428 15.06 0.69 8.61
CA ALA A 428 15.97 0.95 9.72
C ALA A 428 15.97 -0.23 10.71
N ALA A 429 14.79 -0.76 11.05
CA ALA A 429 14.67 -1.91 11.94
C ALA A 429 15.43 -3.12 11.41
N VAL A 430 15.27 -3.49 10.13
CA VAL A 430 15.99 -4.63 9.54
C VAL A 430 17.50 -4.38 9.49
N VAL A 431 17.95 -3.18 9.08
CA VAL A 431 19.38 -2.86 9.03
C VAL A 431 20.02 -2.91 10.43
N ILE A 432 19.39 -2.29 11.43
CA ILE A 432 19.85 -2.34 12.83
C ILE A 432 19.87 -3.78 13.33
N SER A 433 18.87 -4.60 12.96
CA SER A 433 18.82 -6.03 13.31
C SER A 433 20.00 -6.80 12.74
N LEU A 434 20.32 -6.60 11.46
CA LEU A 434 21.47 -7.23 10.81
C LEU A 434 22.79 -6.79 11.46
N ILE A 435 22.94 -5.50 11.76
CA ILE A 435 24.11 -4.97 12.47
C ILE A 435 24.22 -5.60 13.85
N GLY A 436 23.10 -5.73 14.57
CA GLY A 436 23.02 -6.40 15.86
C GLY A 436 23.43 -7.87 15.77
N LEU A 437 22.97 -8.61 14.75
CA LEU A 437 23.37 -10.01 14.56
C LEU A 437 24.87 -10.15 14.31
N VAL A 438 25.44 -9.33 13.42
CA VAL A 438 26.89 -9.34 13.17
C VAL A 438 27.65 -8.96 14.43
N LEU A 439 27.18 -7.95 15.17
CA LEU A 439 27.77 -7.54 16.45
C LEU A 439 27.77 -8.70 17.45
N GLY A 440 26.60 -9.29 17.72
CA GLY A 440 26.46 -10.44 18.62
C GLY A 440 27.35 -11.61 18.22
N PHE A 441 27.49 -11.86 16.91
CA PHE A 441 28.38 -12.89 16.40
C PHE A 441 29.85 -12.57 16.66
N LEU A 442 30.29 -11.33 16.41
CA LEU A 442 31.66 -10.89 16.73
C LEU A 442 31.96 -11.02 18.23
N LEU A 443 30.98 -10.69 19.10
CA LEU A 443 31.10 -10.88 20.55
C LEU A 443 31.33 -12.37 20.89
N VAL A 444 30.51 -13.26 20.33
CA VAL A 444 30.62 -14.72 20.55
C VAL A 444 31.96 -15.25 20.05
N VAL A 445 32.42 -14.84 18.86
CA VAL A 445 33.72 -15.21 18.33
C VAL A 445 34.85 -14.76 19.26
N GLY A 446 34.78 -13.52 19.76
CA GLY A 446 35.76 -12.99 20.70
C GLY A 446 35.85 -13.81 21.99
N ILE A 447 34.70 -14.21 22.56
CA ILE A 447 34.62 -15.09 23.74
C ILE A 447 35.28 -16.44 23.45
N ILE A 448 34.94 -17.05 22.31
CA ILE A 448 35.45 -18.34 21.89
C ILE A 448 36.98 -18.32 21.71
N ILE A 449 37.51 -17.32 21.00
CA ILE A 449 38.95 -17.19 20.75
C ILE A 449 39.70 -16.99 22.07
N GLN A 450 39.17 -16.15 22.96
CA GLN A 450 39.80 -15.93 24.26
C GLN A 450 39.70 -17.17 25.16
N SER A 451 38.65 -17.98 25.02
CA SER A 451 38.50 -19.28 25.70
C SER A 451 39.52 -20.30 25.19
N LEU A 452 39.70 -20.40 23.86
CA LEU A 452 40.70 -21.28 23.27
C LEU A 452 42.12 -20.85 23.68
N ARG A 453 42.38 -19.54 23.73
CA ARG A 453 43.67 -18.99 24.17
C ARG A 453 44.00 -19.40 25.61
N SER A 454 43.06 -19.28 26.55
CA SER A 454 43.30 -19.64 27.96
C SER A 454 43.50 -21.14 28.17
N VAL A 455 42.88 -21.98 27.34
CA VAL A 455 43.03 -23.44 27.40
C VAL A 455 44.36 -23.90 26.81
N LEU A 456 44.79 -23.29 25.69
CA LEU A 456 45.95 -23.75 24.94
C LEU A 456 47.29 -23.19 25.45
N PHE A 457 47.30 -22.00 26.06
CA PHE A 457 48.54 -21.30 26.43
C PHE A 457 48.58 -20.89 27.91
N ASP A 458 49.76 -21.07 28.53
CA ASP A 458 50.01 -20.60 29.90
C ASP A 458 50.08 -19.05 29.93
N ASN A 459 49.52 -18.45 30.97
CA ASN A 459 49.23 -17.01 31.05
C ASN A 459 50.46 -16.08 30.98
N GLU A 460 51.69 -16.56 31.21
CA GLU A 460 52.81 -15.67 31.50
C GLU A 460 53.50 -15.03 30.29
N THR A 461 53.52 -15.64 29.09
CA THR A 461 53.96 -14.95 27.86
C THR A 461 53.47 -15.69 26.61
N VAL A 462 52.40 -15.19 25.98
CA VAL A 462 51.96 -15.73 24.68
C VAL A 462 52.97 -15.31 23.62
N LYS A 463 53.71 -16.27 23.07
CA LYS A 463 54.67 -16.01 21.98
C LYS A 463 53.90 -15.75 20.67
N THR A 464 54.40 -14.87 19.80
CA THR A 464 53.72 -14.48 18.54
C THR A 464 53.28 -15.67 17.69
N HIS A 465 54.06 -16.74 17.62
CA HIS A 465 53.71 -17.94 16.85
C HIS A 465 52.48 -18.68 17.40
N GLN A 466 52.21 -18.60 18.70
CA GLN A 466 51.06 -19.24 19.34
C GLN A 466 49.75 -18.57 18.93
N VAL A 467 49.75 -17.24 18.79
CA VAL A 467 48.61 -16.47 18.25
C VAL A 467 48.35 -16.82 16.79
N VAL A 468 49.41 -17.00 15.99
CA VAL A 468 49.29 -17.40 14.58
C VAL A 468 48.65 -18.78 14.46
N VAL A 469 49.10 -19.78 15.23
CA VAL A 469 48.52 -21.13 15.21
C VAL A 469 47.04 -21.12 15.64
N LEU A 470 46.71 -20.36 16.70
CA LEU A 470 45.33 -20.24 17.19
C LEU A 470 44.40 -19.57 16.18
N GLY A 471 44.93 -18.66 15.35
CA GLY A 471 44.19 -18.02 14.27
C GLY A 471 44.01 -18.90 13.04
N PHE A 472 45.02 -19.72 12.71
CA PHE A 472 44.96 -20.65 11.57
C PHE A 472 43.96 -21.78 11.76
N MET A 473 43.75 -22.28 12.99
CA MET A 473 42.81 -23.38 13.23
C MET A 473 41.35 -23.05 12.85
N PRO A 474 40.77 -21.91 13.28
CA PRO A 474 39.46 -21.48 12.82
C PRO A 474 39.40 -21.31 11.30
N ILE A 475 40.48 -20.82 10.67
CA ILE A 475 40.55 -20.65 9.21
C ILE A 475 40.42 -22.00 8.51
N ILE A 476 41.23 -22.97 8.91
CA ILE A 476 41.21 -24.32 8.33
C ILE A 476 39.84 -24.97 8.56
N GLY A 477 39.33 -24.93 9.79
CA GLY A 477 38.00 -25.47 10.11
C GLY A 477 36.88 -24.81 9.30
N GLY A 478 36.96 -23.49 9.10
CA GLY A 478 36.00 -22.75 8.28
C GLY A 478 36.10 -23.08 6.79
N MET A 479 37.31 -23.26 6.25
CA MET A 479 37.51 -23.69 4.85
C MET A 479 37.01 -25.12 4.61
N VAL A 480 37.25 -26.03 5.56
CA VAL A 480 36.67 -27.38 5.52
C VAL A 480 35.14 -27.31 5.57
N GLY A 481 34.58 -26.47 6.45
CA GLY A 481 33.14 -26.22 6.51
C GLY A 481 32.57 -25.67 5.20
N TRP A 482 33.30 -24.77 4.54
CA TRP A 482 32.95 -24.25 3.21
C TRP A 482 32.96 -25.35 2.15
N TRP A 483 34.01 -26.18 2.12
CA TRP A 483 34.18 -27.24 1.14
C TRP A 483 33.10 -28.34 1.25
N ILE A 484 32.66 -28.64 2.47
CA ILE A 484 31.56 -29.60 2.72
C ILE A 484 30.20 -29.02 2.31
N SER A 485 30.09 -27.70 2.14
CA SER A 485 28.80 -27.06 1.93
C SER A 485 28.31 -27.21 0.48
N PRO A 486 27.14 -27.85 0.24
CA PRO A 486 26.68 -28.17 -1.11
C PRO A 486 26.33 -26.95 -1.96
N GLN A 487 26.04 -25.81 -1.33
CA GLN A 487 25.72 -24.55 -1.99
C GLN A 487 26.36 -23.39 -1.24
N PRO A 488 27.60 -23.01 -1.55
CA PRO A 488 28.25 -21.89 -0.88
C PRO A 488 27.54 -20.58 -1.26
N LEU A 489 26.88 -19.94 -0.28
CA LEU A 489 26.24 -18.62 -0.45
C LEU A 489 27.26 -17.51 -0.78
N MET A 490 28.55 -17.77 -0.54
CA MET A 490 29.67 -16.87 -0.79
C MET A 490 30.82 -17.62 -1.45
N GLY A 491 31.55 -16.93 -2.32
CA GLY A 491 32.82 -17.42 -2.83
C GLY A 491 33.82 -17.65 -1.69
N TRP A 492 34.67 -18.68 -1.82
CA TRP A 492 35.66 -19.06 -0.82
C TRP A 492 36.58 -17.90 -0.41
N TYR A 493 36.90 -17.01 -1.35
CA TYR A 493 37.76 -15.84 -1.12
C TYR A 493 37.11 -14.82 -0.17
N VAL A 494 35.79 -14.59 -0.27
CA VAL A 494 35.05 -13.70 0.65
C VAL A 494 35.02 -14.32 2.04
N ALA A 495 34.75 -15.62 2.12
CA ALA A 495 34.76 -16.35 3.39
C ALA A 495 36.14 -16.29 4.05
N LEU A 496 37.22 -16.46 3.28
CA LEU A 496 38.60 -16.39 3.76
C LEU A 496 38.96 -14.99 4.27
N LEU A 497 38.73 -13.96 3.45
CA LEU A 497 39.05 -12.57 3.81
C LEU A 497 38.33 -12.16 5.09
N LEU A 498 37.06 -12.56 5.21
CA LEU A 498 36.27 -12.26 6.40
C LEU A 498 36.79 -13.00 7.64
N LEU A 499 37.19 -14.26 7.51
CA LEU A 499 37.73 -15.02 8.63
C LEU A 499 39.07 -14.43 9.11
N ILE A 500 39.94 -14.02 8.18
CA ILE A 500 41.17 -13.27 8.49
C ILE A 500 40.83 -11.97 9.20
N PHE A 501 39.82 -11.25 8.71
CA PHE A 501 39.43 -9.96 9.28
C PHE A 501 38.84 -10.11 10.70
N VAL A 502 37.97 -11.09 10.94
CA VAL A 502 37.43 -11.44 12.27
C VAL A 502 38.57 -11.84 13.22
N MET A 503 39.53 -12.61 12.74
CA MET A 503 40.73 -12.96 13.50
C MET A 503 41.54 -11.71 13.88
N LEU A 504 41.75 -10.78 12.94
CA LEU A 504 42.50 -9.55 13.16
C LEU A 504 41.81 -8.65 14.21
N VAL A 505 40.49 -8.47 14.10
CA VAL A 505 39.68 -7.76 15.09
C VAL A 505 39.76 -8.43 16.46
N SER A 506 39.75 -9.77 16.50
CA SER A 506 39.86 -10.54 17.74
C SER A 506 41.26 -10.46 18.37
N ILE A 507 42.33 -10.32 17.58
CA ILE A 507 43.68 -10.06 18.11
C ILE A 507 43.74 -8.66 18.71
N LEU A 508 43.19 -7.66 18.03
CA LEU A 508 43.09 -6.29 18.55
C LEU A 508 42.31 -6.22 19.87
N PHE A 509 41.29 -7.08 20.05
CA PHE A 509 40.52 -7.19 21.29
C PHE A 509 41.39 -7.38 22.53
N THR A 510 42.51 -8.09 22.39
CA THR A 510 43.36 -8.43 23.54
C THR A 510 44.20 -7.27 24.07
N ARG A 511 44.29 -6.14 23.35
CA ARG A 511 45.20 -5.02 23.68
C ARG A 511 44.51 -3.72 24.03
N VAL A 512 43.21 -3.57 23.77
CA VAL A 512 42.53 -2.26 23.79
C VAL A 512 41.47 -2.19 24.89
N ARG A 513 41.17 -0.98 25.38
CA ARG A 513 40.05 -0.72 26.32
C ARG A 513 38.71 -1.16 25.71
N ILE A 514 37.82 -1.69 26.55
CA ILE A 514 36.53 -2.26 26.15
C ILE A 514 35.63 -1.28 25.37
N LEU A 515 35.68 0.01 25.69
CA LEU A 515 34.85 1.03 25.02
C LEU A 515 35.26 1.22 23.55
N VAL A 516 36.56 1.29 23.28
CA VAL A 516 37.08 1.37 21.90
C VAL A 516 36.74 0.10 21.13
N TRP A 517 36.74 -1.05 21.79
CA TRP A 517 36.33 -2.29 21.15
C TRP A 517 34.85 -2.32 20.78
N CYS A 518 33.95 -1.88 21.67
CA CYS A 518 32.53 -1.78 21.34
C CYS A 518 32.34 -0.89 20.10
N PHE A 519 33.02 0.25 20.08
CA PHE A 519 32.99 1.18 18.95
C PHE A 519 33.50 0.55 17.65
N VAL A 520 34.68 -0.08 17.67
CA VAL A 520 35.27 -0.77 16.50
C VAL A 520 34.37 -1.91 16.03
N SER A 521 33.79 -2.69 16.94
CA SER A 521 32.89 -3.80 16.59
C SER A 521 31.60 -3.30 15.94
N VAL A 522 31.03 -2.20 16.43
CA VAL A 522 29.84 -1.58 15.83
C VAL A 522 30.13 -1.06 14.41
N ILE A 523 31.23 -0.31 14.23
CA ILE A 523 31.65 0.18 12.90
C ILE A 523 31.88 -1.00 11.95
N THR A 524 32.55 -2.03 12.46
CA THR A 524 32.85 -3.23 11.70
C THR A 524 31.58 -3.95 11.26
N SER A 525 30.63 -4.15 12.17
CA SER A 525 29.33 -4.74 11.86
C SER A 525 28.58 -3.91 10.82
N ALA A 526 28.55 -2.59 10.96
CA ALA A 526 27.92 -1.68 10.01
C ALA A 526 28.56 -1.78 8.61
N PHE A 527 29.90 -1.82 8.53
CA PHE A 527 30.62 -1.95 7.29
C PHE A 527 30.35 -3.28 6.59
N ILE A 528 30.39 -4.38 7.35
CA ILE A 528 30.09 -5.72 6.85
C ILE A 528 28.65 -5.78 6.31
N VAL A 529 27.66 -5.37 7.13
CA VAL A 529 26.26 -5.39 6.73
C VAL A 529 26.03 -4.51 5.50
N GLY A 530 26.52 -3.28 5.50
CA GLY A 530 26.39 -2.36 4.36
C GLY A 530 26.97 -2.93 3.07
N SER A 531 28.13 -3.57 3.14
CA SER A 531 28.77 -4.21 1.97
C SER A 531 27.95 -5.37 1.42
N PHE A 532 27.43 -6.25 2.29
CA PHE A 532 26.58 -7.36 1.86
C PHE A 532 25.22 -6.89 1.35
N LEU A 533 24.60 -5.92 2.03
CA LEU A 533 23.34 -5.32 1.62
C LEU A 533 23.48 -4.72 0.21
N ALA A 534 24.51 -3.91 -0.03
CA ALA A 534 24.78 -3.32 -1.33
C ALA A 534 24.96 -4.38 -2.44
N ARG A 535 25.71 -5.45 -2.15
CA ARG A 535 25.91 -6.55 -3.11
C ARG A 535 24.58 -7.25 -3.46
N GLU A 536 23.79 -7.62 -2.46
CA GLU A 536 22.52 -8.31 -2.69
C GLU A 536 21.50 -7.38 -3.39
N GLN A 537 21.53 -6.07 -3.13
CA GLN A 537 20.70 -5.10 -3.86
C GLN A 537 21.04 -5.09 -5.36
N VAL A 538 22.33 -5.10 -5.71
CA VAL A 538 22.74 -5.16 -7.11
C VAL A 538 22.21 -6.42 -7.79
N ILE A 539 22.31 -7.57 -7.13
CA ILE A 539 21.82 -8.86 -7.66
C ILE A 539 20.29 -8.80 -7.83
N ARG A 540 19.55 -8.28 -6.85
CA ARG A 540 18.10 -8.15 -6.92
C ARG A 540 17.67 -7.25 -8.07
N THR A 541 18.36 -6.13 -8.26
CA THR A 541 18.11 -5.20 -9.36
C THR A 541 18.37 -5.86 -10.71
N GLN A 542 19.45 -6.63 -10.86
CA GLN A 542 19.71 -7.41 -12.07
C GLN A 542 18.58 -8.40 -12.36
N GLN A 543 18.15 -9.17 -11.36
CA GLN A 543 17.03 -10.11 -11.51
C GLN A 543 15.71 -9.41 -11.86
N ARG A 544 15.42 -8.25 -11.25
CA ARG A 544 14.25 -7.43 -11.62
C ARG A 544 14.34 -6.97 -13.07
N ILE A 545 15.51 -6.50 -13.52
CA ILE A 545 15.72 -6.08 -14.91
C ILE A 545 15.57 -7.28 -15.85
N GLU A 546 16.10 -8.45 -15.51
CA GLU A 546 15.94 -9.67 -16.29
C GLU A 546 14.47 -10.12 -16.36
N LEU A 547 13.74 -10.06 -15.24
CA LEU A 547 12.31 -10.37 -15.20
C LEU A 547 11.49 -9.37 -16.03
N LEU A 548 11.81 -8.07 -15.91
CA LEU A 548 11.20 -7.03 -16.74
C LEU A 548 11.49 -7.29 -18.21
N ALA A 549 12.76 -7.50 -18.58
CA ALA A 549 13.16 -7.85 -19.94
C ALA A 549 12.43 -9.11 -20.42
N SER A 550 12.31 -10.15 -19.58
CA SER A 550 11.59 -11.38 -19.90
C SER A 550 10.10 -11.13 -20.12
N ASN A 551 9.48 -10.27 -19.30
CA ASN A 551 8.08 -9.88 -19.43
C ASN A 551 7.86 -8.98 -20.66
N TYR A 552 8.83 -8.15 -21.02
CA TYR A 552 8.82 -7.41 -22.28
C TYR A 552 9.05 -8.33 -23.50
N THR A 553 9.73 -9.47 -23.32
CA THR A 553 9.88 -10.48 -24.37
C THR A 553 8.71 -11.46 -24.46
N LYS A 554 7.82 -11.56 -23.45
CA LYS A 554 6.54 -12.27 -23.60
C LYS A 554 5.75 -11.62 -24.71
N SER A 555 5.14 -12.42 -25.59
CA SER A 555 4.39 -11.94 -26.74
C SER A 555 3.27 -11.00 -26.26
N GLN A 556 3.50 -9.70 -26.38
CA GLN A 556 2.53 -8.62 -26.15
C GLN A 556 1.20 -8.93 -26.87
N ASP A 557 1.32 -9.65 -27.99
CA ASP A 557 0.22 -10.13 -28.81
C ASP A 557 -0.76 -11.04 -28.08
N THR A 558 -0.29 -11.96 -27.24
CA THR A 558 -1.17 -12.90 -26.52
C THR A 558 -2.02 -12.17 -25.47
N TRP A 559 -1.40 -11.25 -24.73
CA TRP A 559 -2.08 -10.46 -23.71
C TRP A 559 -3.10 -9.50 -24.30
N LEU A 560 -2.74 -8.76 -25.35
CA LEU A 560 -3.65 -7.82 -26.00
C LEU A 560 -4.81 -8.53 -26.70
N THR A 561 -4.56 -9.71 -27.29
CA THR A 561 -5.62 -10.56 -27.84
C THR A 561 -6.60 -10.99 -26.74
N TYR A 562 -6.10 -11.44 -25.59
CA TYR A 562 -6.93 -11.80 -24.44
C TYR A 562 -7.79 -10.62 -23.95
N LEU A 563 -7.20 -9.43 -23.81
CA LEU A 563 -7.92 -8.23 -23.40
C LEU A 563 -9.07 -7.88 -24.34
N VAL A 564 -8.82 -7.94 -25.66
CA VAL A 564 -9.87 -7.69 -26.67
C VAL A 564 -10.99 -8.73 -26.55
N GLN A 565 -10.66 -10.02 -26.41
CA GLN A 565 -11.67 -11.07 -26.23
C GLN A 565 -12.53 -10.86 -24.98
N GLU A 566 -11.91 -10.47 -23.87
CA GLU A 566 -12.63 -10.25 -22.61
C GLU A 566 -13.57 -9.05 -22.69
N VAL A 567 -13.17 -7.98 -23.38
CA VAL A 567 -14.04 -6.81 -23.61
C VAL A 567 -15.24 -7.20 -24.46
N LEU A 568 -15.02 -7.93 -25.57
CA LEU A 568 -16.10 -8.44 -26.43
C LEU A 568 -17.08 -9.31 -25.63
N ARG A 569 -16.58 -10.16 -24.74
CA ARG A 569 -17.40 -11.00 -23.87
C ARG A 569 -18.21 -10.18 -22.87
N SER A 570 -17.60 -9.16 -22.25
CA SER A 570 -18.29 -8.27 -21.30
C SER A 570 -19.38 -7.41 -21.96
N ALA A 571 -19.21 -7.09 -23.24
CA ALA A 571 -20.17 -6.34 -24.03
C ALA A 571 -21.45 -7.14 -24.35
N GLU A 572 -21.46 -8.46 -24.15
CA GLU A 572 -22.66 -9.31 -24.23
C GLU A 572 -23.52 -9.30 -22.94
N SER A 573 -23.22 -8.41 -21.97
CA SER A 573 -24.00 -8.27 -20.74
C SER A 573 -25.44 -7.79 -20.98
N SER A 574 -26.34 -8.09 -20.04
CA SER A 574 -27.78 -7.80 -20.12
C SER A 574 -28.11 -6.30 -20.24
N ALA A 575 -27.33 -5.42 -19.60
CA ALA A 575 -27.57 -3.97 -19.63
C ALA A 575 -27.43 -3.36 -21.03
N ILE A 576 -26.43 -3.81 -21.79
CA ILE A 576 -26.21 -3.34 -23.17
C ILE A 576 -27.33 -3.85 -24.09
N LYS A 577 -27.78 -5.08 -23.85
CA LYS A 577 -28.90 -5.67 -24.60
C LYS A 577 -30.18 -4.88 -24.40
N GLU A 578 -30.48 -4.48 -23.16
CA GLU A 578 -31.69 -3.72 -22.82
C GLU A 578 -31.72 -2.33 -23.48
N ILE A 579 -30.60 -1.61 -23.46
CA ILE A 579 -30.50 -0.29 -24.10
C ILE A 579 -30.60 -0.41 -25.63
N MET A 580 -30.02 -1.46 -26.21
CA MET A 580 -30.09 -1.73 -27.66
C MET A 580 -31.45 -2.25 -28.12
N SER A 581 -32.17 -3.00 -27.29
CA SER A 581 -33.51 -3.52 -27.63
C SER A 581 -34.61 -2.47 -27.58
N GLY A 582 -34.33 -1.26 -27.06
CA GLY A 582 -35.27 -0.13 -27.05
C GLY A 582 -36.57 -0.40 -26.29
N SER A 583 -36.60 -1.39 -25.39
CA SER A 583 -37.81 -1.84 -24.69
C SER A 583 -38.32 -0.83 -23.67
N ASN A 584 -37.49 0.16 -23.29
CA ASN A 584 -37.90 1.28 -22.45
C ASN A 584 -38.09 2.53 -23.32
N MET A 585 -39.33 2.99 -23.41
CA MET A 585 -39.86 4.08 -24.25
C MET A 585 -39.28 5.48 -23.93
N SER A 586 -38.22 5.56 -23.11
CA SER A 586 -37.59 6.79 -22.62
C SER A 586 -36.06 6.81 -22.77
N THR A 587 -35.45 5.88 -23.50
CA THR A 587 -34.01 5.92 -23.76
C THR A 587 -33.70 7.11 -24.67
N THR A 588 -33.11 8.18 -24.13
CA THR A 588 -32.72 9.36 -24.88
C THR A 588 -31.57 9.02 -25.84
N ASP A 589 -31.49 9.70 -26.98
CA ASP A 589 -30.39 9.53 -27.95
C ASP A 589 -29.01 9.75 -27.30
N GLU A 590 -28.97 10.51 -26.22
CA GLU A 590 -27.80 10.75 -25.38
C GLU A 590 -27.30 9.47 -24.68
N GLU A 591 -28.19 8.66 -24.08
CA GLU A 591 -27.81 7.39 -23.45
C GLU A 591 -27.24 6.39 -24.47
N ARG A 592 -27.82 6.37 -25.68
CA ARG A 592 -27.29 5.56 -26.79
C ARG A 592 -25.90 6.03 -27.21
N SER A 593 -25.66 7.34 -27.23
CA SER A 593 -24.37 7.91 -27.65
C SER A 593 -23.20 7.55 -26.71
N ILE A 594 -23.46 7.30 -25.41
CA ILE A 594 -22.44 7.02 -24.38
C ILE A 594 -22.13 5.51 -24.26
N LEU A 595 -22.86 4.65 -24.96
CA LEU A 595 -22.80 3.19 -24.75
C LEU A 595 -21.41 2.58 -25.00
N ALA A 596 -20.67 3.05 -26.01
CA ALA A 596 -19.30 2.62 -26.29
C ALA A 596 -18.32 2.99 -25.16
N PHE A 597 -18.53 4.14 -24.52
CA PHE A 597 -17.78 4.54 -23.33
C PHE A 597 -18.08 3.63 -22.14
N LEU A 598 -19.34 3.29 -21.91
CA LEU A 598 -19.74 2.37 -20.84
C LEU A 598 -19.08 0.99 -20.98
N VAL A 599 -19.07 0.44 -22.20
CA VAL A 599 -18.37 -0.82 -22.50
C VAL A 599 -16.90 -0.71 -22.14
N TRP A 600 -16.24 0.37 -22.53
CA TRP A 600 -14.82 0.56 -22.21
C TRP A 600 -14.59 0.70 -20.71
N ALA A 601 -15.32 1.58 -20.04
CA ALA A 601 -15.15 1.93 -18.63
C ALA A 601 -15.37 0.73 -17.70
N GLN A 602 -16.31 -0.16 -18.03
CA GLN A 602 -16.59 -1.37 -17.25
C GLN A 602 -15.64 -2.53 -17.58
N SER A 603 -15.02 -2.52 -18.76
CA SER A 603 -14.11 -3.58 -19.21
C SER A 603 -12.76 -3.57 -18.50
N VAL A 604 -11.99 -4.64 -18.70
CA VAL A 604 -10.59 -4.74 -18.23
C VAL A 604 -9.72 -3.64 -18.86
N LEU A 605 -10.06 -3.14 -20.05
CA LEU A 605 -9.32 -2.04 -20.69
C LEU A 605 -9.43 -0.75 -19.87
N GLY A 606 -10.63 -0.37 -19.42
CA GLY A 606 -10.83 0.80 -18.55
C GLY A 606 -10.20 0.64 -17.16
N LYS A 607 -10.34 -0.55 -16.56
CA LYS A 607 -9.74 -0.89 -15.25
C LYS A 607 -8.21 -0.89 -15.25
N GLN A 608 -7.60 -1.09 -16.41
CA GLN A 608 -6.15 -1.11 -16.58
C GLN A 608 -5.63 0.13 -17.34
N GLY A 609 -6.50 1.08 -17.69
CA GLY A 609 -6.11 2.33 -18.36
C GLY A 609 -5.59 2.16 -19.79
N TYR A 610 -5.98 1.11 -20.53
CA TYR A 610 -5.56 0.91 -21.91
C TYR A 610 -6.27 1.86 -22.88
N GLY A 611 -5.47 2.45 -23.76
CA GLY A 611 -5.96 3.13 -24.96
C GLY A 611 -6.74 2.17 -25.86
N ALA A 612 -7.98 2.51 -26.20
CA ALA A 612 -8.82 1.67 -27.04
C ALA A 612 -9.83 2.52 -27.82
N ALA A 613 -10.28 2.01 -28.96
CA ALA A 613 -11.45 2.51 -29.66
C ALA A 613 -12.54 1.44 -29.64
N ILE A 614 -13.70 1.79 -29.10
CA ILE A 614 -14.89 0.96 -29.08
C ILE A 614 -15.94 1.62 -29.97
N LYS A 615 -16.52 0.84 -30.88
CA LYS A 615 -17.62 1.27 -31.74
C LYS A 615 -18.75 0.27 -31.62
N ILE A 616 -19.95 0.79 -31.51
CA ILE A 616 -21.17 -0.01 -31.42
C ILE A 616 -22.01 0.30 -32.63
N TYR A 617 -22.45 -0.76 -33.29
CA TYR A 617 -23.18 -0.71 -34.54
C TYR A 617 -24.58 -1.29 -34.34
N ASN A 618 -25.58 -0.74 -35.01
CA ASN A 618 -26.89 -1.35 -35.10
C ASN A 618 -26.88 -2.58 -36.02
N ALA A 619 -28.02 -3.26 -36.16
CA ALA A 619 -28.20 -4.39 -37.08
C ALA A 619 -27.83 -4.04 -38.53
N ASP A 620 -28.08 -2.79 -38.96
CA ASP A 620 -27.74 -2.25 -40.28
C ASP A 620 -26.27 -1.83 -40.43
N LYS A 621 -25.43 -2.11 -39.42
CA LYS A 621 -24.00 -1.78 -39.36
C LYS A 621 -23.69 -0.28 -39.38
N GLN A 622 -24.66 0.57 -39.07
CA GLN A 622 -24.44 1.99 -38.82
C GLN A 622 -23.95 2.20 -37.39
N VAL A 623 -23.07 3.19 -37.19
CA VAL A 623 -22.51 3.49 -35.87
C VAL A 623 -23.59 4.14 -35.01
N VAL A 624 -23.90 3.50 -33.87
CA VAL A 624 -24.81 4.02 -32.84
C VAL A 624 -24.04 4.79 -31.78
N SER A 625 -22.87 4.28 -31.40
CA SER A 625 -22.00 4.90 -30.41
C SER A 625 -20.54 4.64 -30.75
N GLN A 626 -19.69 5.62 -30.48
CA GLN A 626 -18.26 5.48 -30.63
C GLN A 626 -17.56 6.16 -29.46
N PHE A 627 -16.49 5.52 -29.00
CA PHE A 627 -15.62 6.06 -27.96
C PHE A 627 -14.18 5.69 -28.31
N ALA A 628 -13.27 6.64 -28.27
CA ALA A 628 -11.85 6.38 -28.45
C ALA A 628 -11.01 7.12 -27.41
N ILE A 629 -9.99 6.44 -26.89
CA ILE A 629 -9.00 7.02 -25.99
C ILE A 629 -7.60 6.62 -26.45
N GLY A 630 -6.72 7.60 -26.58
CA GLY A 630 -5.38 7.42 -27.15
C GLY A 630 -5.36 7.64 -28.67
N ARG A 631 -4.56 6.83 -29.38
CA ARG A 631 -4.41 6.97 -30.85
C ARG A 631 -5.67 6.47 -31.54
N GLN A 632 -6.34 7.33 -32.29
CA GLN A 632 -7.50 6.94 -33.11
C GLN A 632 -7.05 5.91 -34.15
N SER A 633 -7.40 4.64 -33.93
CA SER A 633 -7.26 3.58 -34.93
C SER A 633 -8.19 3.88 -36.10
N LYS A 634 -7.76 3.64 -37.34
CA LYS A 634 -8.70 3.69 -38.47
C LYS A 634 -9.85 2.70 -38.25
N SER A 635 -10.99 3.06 -38.84
CA SER A 635 -12.29 2.45 -38.53
C SER A 635 -12.28 0.93 -38.60
N VAL A 636 -12.91 0.28 -37.62
CA VAL A 636 -13.18 -1.18 -37.58
C VAL A 636 -14.20 -1.59 -38.67
N SER A 637 -14.86 -0.62 -39.30
CA SER A 637 -15.87 -0.77 -40.36
C SER A 637 -15.52 -1.74 -41.51
N PRO A 638 -14.28 -1.81 -42.05
CA PRO A 638 -13.94 -2.72 -43.14
C PRO A 638 -14.09 -4.21 -42.77
N LEU A 639 -13.95 -4.55 -41.48
CA LEU A 639 -14.01 -5.92 -40.97
C LEU A 639 -15.44 -6.43 -40.76
N LEU A 640 -16.44 -5.53 -40.74
CA LEU A 640 -17.86 -5.86 -40.62
C LEU A 640 -18.49 -6.30 -41.95
N SER A 641 -17.72 -6.39 -43.03
CA SER A 641 -18.20 -6.83 -44.36
C SER A 641 -18.62 -8.30 -44.37
N ASN A 642 -18.05 -9.14 -43.49
CA ASN A 642 -18.45 -10.53 -43.29
C ASN A 642 -19.41 -10.66 -42.09
N THR A 643 -20.48 -11.43 -42.21
CA THR A 643 -21.43 -11.73 -41.11
C THR A 643 -20.73 -12.52 -39.99
N VAL A 644 -20.08 -11.81 -39.07
CA VAL A 644 -19.44 -12.36 -37.87
C VAL A 644 -20.53 -12.90 -36.93
N ARG A 645 -20.65 -14.24 -36.83
CA ARG A 645 -21.62 -14.90 -35.92
C ARG A 645 -21.05 -15.23 -34.54
N GLN A 646 -19.72 -15.17 -34.40
CA GLN A 646 -18.97 -15.47 -33.17
C GLN A 646 -17.90 -14.40 -32.92
N PRO A 647 -17.54 -14.12 -31.66
CA PRO A 647 -16.46 -13.20 -31.32
C PRO A 647 -15.17 -13.61 -32.03
N THR A 648 -14.57 -12.68 -32.76
CA THR A 648 -13.34 -12.92 -33.52
C THR A 648 -12.36 -11.78 -33.29
N VAL A 649 -11.07 -12.12 -33.22
CA VAL A 649 -9.98 -11.17 -32.99
C VAL A 649 -8.93 -11.33 -34.08
N TRP A 650 -8.49 -10.21 -34.63
CA TRP A 650 -7.48 -10.09 -35.67
C TRP A 650 -6.35 -9.18 -35.21
N VAL A 651 -5.18 -9.37 -35.79
CA VAL A 651 -4.04 -8.46 -35.62
C VAL A 651 -3.76 -7.81 -36.97
N ALA A 652 -4.03 -6.51 -37.05
CA ALA A 652 -3.69 -5.69 -38.21
C ALA A 652 -2.37 -4.95 -37.95
N VAL A 653 -1.61 -4.62 -39.00
CA VAL A 653 -0.44 -3.74 -38.88
C VAL A 653 -0.77 -2.42 -39.55
N GLU A 654 -0.85 -1.35 -38.77
CA GLU A 654 -1.14 0.00 -39.23
C GLU A 654 0.04 0.94 -38.91
N HIS A 655 0.64 1.57 -39.93
CA HIS A 655 1.71 2.57 -39.78
C HIS A 655 2.88 2.09 -38.88
N ARG A 656 3.30 0.82 -39.05
CA ARG A 656 4.36 0.13 -38.27
C ARG A 656 3.99 -0.24 -36.82
N ALA A 657 2.74 -0.05 -36.39
CA ALA A 657 2.23 -0.56 -35.12
C ALA A 657 1.21 -1.69 -35.37
N LYS A 658 1.25 -2.76 -34.58
CA LYS A 658 0.17 -3.75 -34.57
C LYS A 658 -1.08 -3.14 -33.91
N VAL A 659 -2.27 -3.49 -34.36
CA VAL A 659 -3.56 -3.13 -33.76
C VAL A 659 -4.38 -4.40 -33.62
N TYR A 660 -4.85 -4.68 -32.42
CA TYR A 660 -5.71 -5.81 -32.09
C TYR A 660 -7.14 -5.39 -32.29
N LEU A 661 -7.81 -6.00 -33.27
CA LEU A 661 -9.16 -5.68 -33.68
C LEU A 661 -10.06 -6.84 -33.29
N GLY A 662 -11.16 -6.55 -32.61
CA GLY A 662 -12.13 -7.54 -32.18
C GLY A 662 -13.53 -7.14 -32.58
N VAL A 663 -14.35 -8.10 -33.02
CA VAL A 663 -15.77 -7.87 -33.30
C VAL A 663 -16.61 -9.01 -32.72
N ALA A 664 -17.72 -8.67 -32.08
CA ALA A 664 -18.72 -9.63 -31.60
C ALA A 664 -20.15 -9.13 -31.86
N PRO A 665 -21.09 -10.03 -32.19
CA PRO A 665 -22.51 -9.68 -32.33
C PRO A 665 -23.18 -9.51 -30.95
N ILE A 666 -23.98 -8.46 -30.78
CA ILE A 666 -24.84 -8.28 -29.61
C ILE A 666 -26.15 -9.02 -29.89
N LYS A 667 -26.41 -10.10 -29.15
CA LYS A 667 -27.60 -10.94 -29.35
C LYS A 667 -28.70 -10.61 -28.33
N GLY A 668 -29.95 -10.46 -28.79
CA GLY A 668 -31.13 -10.31 -27.94
C GLY A 668 -31.49 -11.59 -27.21
N ALA A 669 -32.53 -11.54 -26.36
CA ALA A 669 -33.00 -12.69 -25.57
C ALA A 669 -33.40 -13.89 -26.45
N ASN A 670 -33.91 -13.62 -27.66
CA ASN A 670 -34.35 -14.63 -28.62
C ASN A 670 -33.21 -15.10 -29.57
N GLY A 671 -31.97 -14.65 -29.35
CA GLY A 671 -30.82 -14.96 -30.20
C GLY A 671 -30.72 -14.15 -31.49
N GLU A 672 -31.65 -13.20 -31.72
CA GLU A 672 -31.58 -12.22 -32.82
C GLU A 672 -30.40 -11.26 -32.64
N ILE A 673 -29.78 -10.81 -33.73
CA ILE A 673 -28.64 -9.89 -33.67
C ILE A 673 -29.19 -8.46 -33.60
N LEU A 674 -29.05 -7.81 -32.45
CA LEU A 674 -29.45 -6.42 -32.23
C LEU A 674 -28.41 -5.43 -32.79
N GLY A 675 -27.16 -5.86 -32.92
CA GLY A 675 -26.06 -5.04 -33.40
C GLY A 675 -24.71 -5.72 -33.25
N TYR A 676 -23.64 -4.93 -33.35
CA TYR A 676 -22.26 -5.41 -33.21
C TYR A 676 -21.44 -4.49 -32.31
N VAL A 677 -20.52 -5.05 -31.55
CA VAL A 677 -19.47 -4.30 -30.86
C VAL A 677 -18.14 -4.54 -31.55
N GLY A 678 -17.44 -3.47 -31.87
CA GLY A 678 -16.09 -3.48 -32.42
C GLY A 678 -15.12 -2.84 -31.43
N VAL A 679 -14.00 -3.49 -31.17
CA VAL A 679 -12.95 -3.05 -30.24
C VAL A 679 -11.63 -2.99 -31.00
N ALA A 680 -10.87 -1.92 -30.84
CA ALA A 680 -9.54 -1.77 -31.40
C ALA A 680 -8.56 -1.33 -30.32
N VAL A 681 -7.48 -2.09 -30.13
CA VAL A 681 -6.43 -1.81 -29.14
C VAL A 681 -5.09 -1.71 -29.85
N PRO A 682 -4.43 -0.54 -29.90
CA PRO A 682 -3.11 -0.41 -30.50
C PRO A 682 -2.02 -1.08 -29.65
N SER A 683 -1.09 -1.78 -30.29
CA SER A 683 0.13 -2.34 -29.64
C SER A 683 1.09 -1.25 -29.13
N SER A 684 1.06 -0.07 -29.74
CA SER A 684 2.01 1.00 -29.45
C SER A 684 1.61 1.86 -28.24
N VAL A 685 0.66 1.44 -27.42
CA VAL A 685 0.31 2.19 -26.21
C VAL A 685 1.40 1.88 -25.18
N PRO A 686 2.22 2.87 -24.75
CA PRO A 686 3.11 2.67 -23.62
C PRO A 686 2.24 2.34 -22.41
N LEU A 687 2.77 1.50 -21.51
CA LEU A 687 2.32 1.16 -20.13
C LEU A 687 1.21 2.05 -19.56
N PRO A 688 0.30 1.53 -18.68
CA PRO A 688 -0.98 2.08 -18.13
C PRO A 688 -1.08 3.57 -17.64
N PHE A 689 -0.35 4.47 -18.28
CA PHE A 689 -0.04 5.84 -17.92
C PHE A 689 -0.01 6.75 -19.16
N SER A 690 -0.39 6.24 -20.35
CA SER A 690 -0.43 7.05 -21.57
C SER A 690 -1.53 8.12 -21.46
N GLY A 691 -1.13 9.37 -21.63
CA GLY A 691 -1.86 10.57 -21.25
C GLY A 691 -3.06 10.97 -22.11
N GLY A 692 -3.79 10.02 -22.67
CA GLY A 692 -5.03 10.33 -23.37
C GLY A 692 -6.12 10.72 -22.37
N VAL A 693 -6.66 11.92 -22.52
CA VAL A 693 -7.93 12.29 -21.90
C VAL A 693 -9.04 11.56 -22.68
N PRO A 694 -9.90 10.74 -22.04
CA PRO A 694 -11.11 10.19 -22.67
C PRO A 694 -11.91 11.30 -23.36
N GLU A 695 -12.51 11.03 -24.52
CA GLU A 695 -13.32 12.02 -25.25
C GLU A 695 -14.46 12.64 -24.40
N PRO A 696 -15.18 11.89 -23.54
CA PRO A 696 -16.13 12.46 -22.58
C PRO A 696 -15.48 13.33 -21.48
N LEU A 697 -14.20 13.13 -21.18
CA LEU A 697 -13.45 13.98 -20.24
C LEU A 697 -12.99 15.29 -20.88
N LEU A 698 -12.96 15.42 -22.21
CA LEU A 698 -12.58 16.68 -22.86
C LEU A 698 -13.57 17.82 -22.55
N SER A 699 -14.86 17.49 -22.39
CA SER A 699 -15.87 18.42 -21.89
C SER A 699 -15.82 18.64 -20.37
N GLU A 700 -15.16 17.76 -19.62
CA GLU A 700 -15.05 17.82 -18.16
C GLU A 700 -13.73 18.48 -17.66
N LEU A 701 -12.74 18.70 -18.54
CA LEU A 701 -11.45 19.33 -18.18
C LEU A 701 -11.41 20.81 -18.59
N SER A 702 -11.14 21.71 -17.64
CA SER A 702 -10.88 23.12 -17.95
C SER A 702 -9.61 23.28 -18.81
N VAL A 703 -9.71 24.07 -19.89
CA VAL A 703 -8.65 24.36 -20.89
C VAL A 703 -7.30 24.75 -20.26
N THR A 704 -7.29 25.27 -19.04
CA THR A 704 -6.12 25.72 -18.28
C THR A 704 -5.18 24.61 -17.77
N ARG A 705 -5.53 23.32 -17.88
CA ARG A 705 -4.69 22.18 -17.41
C ARG A 705 -4.00 21.35 -18.51
N LEU A 706 -3.97 21.81 -19.76
CA LEU A 706 -2.97 21.29 -20.70
C LEU A 706 -1.60 21.82 -20.27
N ASP A 707 -0.85 20.97 -19.57
CA ASP A 707 0.53 21.17 -19.14
C ASP A 707 1.37 21.91 -20.22
N PRO A 708 2.25 22.88 -19.89
CA PRO A 708 3.03 23.61 -20.88
C PRO A 708 3.99 22.74 -21.71
N LEU A 709 4.15 21.45 -21.35
CA LEU A 709 4.87 20.44 -22.14
C LEU A 709 4.19 20.10 -23.49
N PHE A 710 2.97 20.59 -23.74
CA PHE A 710 2.23 20.35 -24.99
C PHE A 710 2.00 21.60 -25.84
N ASN A 711 2.76 22.67 -25.61
CA ASN A 711 2.79 23.85 -26.48
C ASN A 711 3.54 23.55 -27.80
N LEU A 712 3.07 22.57 -28.58
CA LEU A 712 3.38 22.51 -30.00
C LEU A 712 2.62 23.66 -30.66
N ARG A 713 3.35 24.74 -30.98
CA ARG A 713 2.91 25.78 -31.91
C ARG A 713 2.22 25.10 -33.09
N VAL A 714 0.91 25.27 -33.18
CA VAL A 714 0.18 25.07 -34.43
C VAL A 714 0.64 26.21 -35.34
N GLU A 715 1.71 25.97 -36.11
CA GLU A 715 1.98 26.80 -37.28
C GLU A 715 0.77 26.66 -38.19
N ARG A 716 0.03 27.76 -38.36
CA ARG A 716 -0.96 27.90 -39.42
C ARG A 716 -0.28 27.50 -40.72
N SER A 717 -0.82 26.48 -41.37
CA SER A 717 -0.47 26.10 -42.72
C SER A 717 -0.50 27.34 -43.61
N ILE A 718 0.67 27.76 -44.07
CA ILE A 718 0.81 28.73 -45.14
C ILE A 718 0.29 28.03 -46.41
N ASP A 719 -0.67 28.68 -47.06
CA ASP A 719 -1.13 28.33 -48.41
C ASP A 719 0.07 28.27 -49.37
N LEU A 720 0.39 27.08 -49.85
CA LEU A 720 1.25 26.91 -51.02
C LEU A 720 0.38 26.49 -52.20
N ARG A 721 -0.16 27.51 -52.88
CA ARG A 721 -0.53 27.44 -54.30
C ARG A 721 0.68 27.87 -55.13
N GLN A 722 0.95 27.06 -56.15
CA GLN A 722 1.73 27.35 -57.37
C GLN A 722 3.23 27.62 -57.25
N GLU A 723 4.02 26.64 -57.69
CA GLU A 723 5.15 26.73 -58.64
C GLU A 723 5.61 25.27 -58.88
N GLY A 724 5.67 24.69 -60.07
CA GLY A 724 5.99 25.27 -61.36
C GLY A 724 7.51 25.31 -61.53
N ASP A 725 8.08 24.27 -62.13
CA ASP A 725 9.48 24.15 -62.60
C ASP A 725 10.64 24.18 -61.58
N SER A 726 11.29 23.02 -61.41
CA SER A 726 12.78 22.90 -61.42
C SER A 726 13.24 21.46 -61.20
N SER A 727 12.94 20.61 -62.18
CA SER A 727 13.64 19.34 -62.41
C SER A 727 15.06 19.60 -62.93
N ALA A 728 16.06 19.88 -62.06
CA ALA A 728 17.47 19.91 -62.51
C ALA A 728 18.59 19.75 -61.47
N SER A 729 18.37 19.82 -60.15
CA SER A 729 19.50 20.00 -59.20
C SER A 729 19.75 18.88 -58.19
N LEU A 730 18.90 17.85 -58.12
CA LEU A 730 18.98 16.83 -57.04
C LEU A 730 19.81 15.57 -57.38
N HIS A 731 20.64 15.63 -58.42
CA HIS A 731 21.51 14.52 -58.83
C HIS A 731 23.01 14.72 -58.51
N ARG A 732 23.38 15.67 -57.64
CA ARG A 732 24.80 15.97 -57.37
C ARG A 732 25.29 15.93 -55.91
N GLU A 733 24.47 15.55 -54.93
CA GLU A 733 24.93 15.51 -53.52
C GLU A 733 24.68 14.18 -52.77
N LEU A 734 24.55 13.05 -53.48
CA LEU A 734 24.51 11.71 -52.87
C LEU A 734 25.78 10.88 -53.10
N THR A 735 26.90 11.54 -53.36
CA THR A 735 28.25 10.94 -53.32
C THR A 735 29.16 11.80 -52.45
N LYS A 736 29.04 11.62 -51.12
CA LYS A 736 30.10 11.77 -50.08
C LYS A 736 29.47 12.01 -48.69
N ALA A 737 29.16 10.93 -47.98
CA ALA A 737 29.25 10.78 -46.52
C ALA A 737 28.96 9.32 -46.17
#